data_AF-A0A8B7D9P1-F1
#
_entry.id   AF-A0A8B7D9P1-F1
#
_cell.length_a   1.000
_cell.length_b   1.000
_cell.length_c   1.000
_cell.angle_alpha   90.00
_cell.angle_beta   90.00
_cell.angle_gamma   90.00
#
_symmetry.space_group_name_H-M   'P 1'
#
loop_
_entity.id
_entity.type
_entity.pdbx_description
1 polymer ?
#
loop_
_entity_poly.entity_id
_entity_poly.type
_entity_poly.pdbx_seq_one_letter_code
_entity_poly.pdbx_strand_id
1 'polypeptide(L)'
;MLDGLKEEIMPKKLEEESGSDSSAPSSPVSHLYKYRADNKTIDFDDLTDDEFANGIVKVGLCAMNKKTNARPMKEILNRLQRFYLINFQIFPDELTLNEPVENWPVVDCLISFYSRGFPLAKAIEYAHLRKPLVLNDLEMQYQLQDRREVYRLLEEEGLEVPNYAIFNRDKQGNPESGEEIEEYDDTIIVNGKTLTKPFVEKPVSAEDHNIYIYYPSSAGGGCQILFRKIGSRSSVYSSESRIRRTGSYIYEDFMPTDGTDVKVYTVGEEYAHAEARKSPVLDGKVDRDSLGKEVRFPVILSAHEKMIAKRVCRLFKQTVCGFDLLRANGKSLVCDVNGFSFVKTSQKYYDDCSQLLGELILQNLVPNFWIPSQIDYPQLPLSPETPAVVPVGTSMELRCVVAIIRHGDRTPKQKMKMVVSHKLFLELWDRYNGEEEGRLKLKKPKQLQEILDITRTLLEGQSSLGEVSENRLKLQQMKSVLEMYGHFSGINRKVQIKSMNDKRNYDMITKFKGRNKTTDLSISTTKSLLLILKWGGELTAMGKKQAEELGRAFRCVYPGGQGEYGRVPGFGFLRLHSTYRHDLKIYASDEGRVQVTAAAFAKGLLALEGELAPVLVSLVKSDKHVSGMLDTPGDISGTMRRVKSRLHEYLHSTVDFKKEDEEKLAPTGSTSIIKAMHEVVNPHQMCKRILRLVKTLTKQIREKCEEPGVNPESPTLYHDETLNLMRHRWEKLEKDFSGGDEFDISLIPDIYDSVKFDYVHNRSLGLDNLSELYKCTKALADIVMPLEYGITSSEKAAISKQMCQCFFRKIQADLHYNVHQLEDTVHRLDPSDSHNVLTPHRHVRTRLYITSESHVHSIVSALRFGNLFDNVNDAQWKKAADYLNEVSELNFLTQIVFMQYEDPTADPLSVNRFHIEIFFSPGAKIPDYEKSDVLLNPSTDECNVKQSDSIKIPVDTERNVNIARSMENDSCSWPCTSPGKYSSSAPVRMSLQPMAQRVSYRRSITKMIKNVFKTSPIKNIEESISIRGADVIETLPSLHPLICLHRNVRQADVEKMLEYFANNEDNVEPPETISNEELLRTNFDLMSQVSV
;
A
#
# COMPACT_ATOMS: atom_id res chain seq x y z
N MET A 1 -11.96 62.21 -30.95
CA MET A 1 -12.58 62.17 -29.62
C MET A 1 -12.36 60.79 -29.03
N LEU A 2 -11.70 60.61 -27.90
CA LEU A 2 -10.76 61.48 -27.16
C LEU A 2 -9.55 60.56 -26.82
N ASP A 3 -8.29 60.99 -26.82
CA ASP A 3 -7.63 61.85 -25.82
C ASP A 3 -7.77 61.31 -24.38
N GLY A 4 -6.73 61.16 -23.55
CA GLY A 4 -5.34 61.65 -23.67
C GLY A 4 -4.28 60.66 -23.14
N LEU A 5 -3.00 60.80 -23.54
CA LEU A 5 -1.95 61.63 -22.89
C LEU A 5 -1.09 60.76 -21.91
N LYS A 6 0.18 60.43 -22.20
CA LYS A 6 1.44 61.23 -22.05
C LYS A 6 1.98 61.24 -20.58
N GLU A 7 3.15 61.78 -20.18
CA GLU A 7 4.30 62.55 -20.78
C GLU A 7 5.59 62.28 -19.95
N GLU A 8 6.85 62.22 -20.43
CA GLU A 8 7.42 62.02 -21.78
C GLU A 8 8.33 60.74 -21.77
N ILE A 9 9.68 60.64 -21.94
CA ILE A 9 10.79 61.54 -22.33
C ILE A 9 11.67 60.81 -23.36
N MET A 10 12.13 61.48 -24.42
CA MET A 10 13.12 60.96 -25.40
C MET A 10 14.25 62.00 -25.71
N PRO A 11 15.13 61.91 -26.74
CA PRO A 11 16.58 62.05 -26.50
C PRO A 11 17.28 63.23 -27.21
N LYS A 12 18.57 63.41 -26.94
CA LYS A 12 19.60 64.07 -27.78
C LYS A 12 20.98 63.45 -27.45
N LYS A 13 21.90 63.15 -28.39
CA LYS A 13 22.53 63.95 -29.47
C LYS A 13 23.49 65.04 -28.94
N LEU A 14 24.74 65.16 -29.40
CA LEU A 14 25.53 64.34 -30.35
C LEU A 14 26.72 63.68 -29.60
N GLU A 15 27.99 63.53 -30.01
CA GLU A 15 28.82 63.90 -31.19
C GLU A 15 29.99 62.87 -31.31
N GLU A 16 30.95 63.06 -32.23
CA GLU A 16 32.08 62.12 -32.49
C GLU A 16 33.36 62.48 -31.71
N GLU A 17 34.15 61.48 -31.28
CA GLU A 17 35.63 61.54 -31.34
C GLU A 17 36.30 60.15 -31.24
N SER A 18 37.53 60.03 -31.71
CA SER A 18 38.27 58.76 -31.83
C SER A 18 39.13 58.44 -30.61
N GLY A 19 39.02 57.23 -30.06
CA GLY A 19 39.90 56.75 -28.98
C GLY A 19 40.03 55.23 -28.93
N SER A 20 41.26 54.74 -28.86
CA SER A 20 41.57 53.32 -28.65
C SER A 20 41.72 53.01 -27.17
N ASP A 21 40.89 52.11 -26.62
CA ASP A 21 41.40 51.04 -25.76
C ASP A 21 40.38 49.91 -25.56
N SER A 22 40.84 48.69 -25.30
CA SER A 22 40.00 47.49 -25.23
C SER A 22 39.98 46.88 -23.83
N SER A 23 39.00 47.25 -23.00
CA SER A 23 38.70 46.53 -21.75
C SER A 23 37.23 46.62 -21.32
N ALA A 24 36.56 45.46 -21.26
CA ALA A 24 35.23 45.26 -20.68
C ALA A 24 35.17 43.84 -20.06
N PRO A 25 34.34 43.58 -19.03
CA PRO A 25 34.72 42.64 -17.98
C PRO A 25 34.43 41.15 -18.26
N SER A 26 35.30 40.30 -17.73
CA SER A 26 35.20 38.84 -17.77
C SER A 26 34.17 38.26 -16.79
N SER A 27 33.40 37.29 -17.24
CA SER A 27 32.51 36.47 -16.40
C SER A 27 33.30 35.63 -15.36
N PRO A 28 32.82 35.48 -14.11
CA PRO A 28 33.52 34.75 -13.05
C PRO A 28 33.32 33.22 -13.13
N VAL A 29 33.78 32.59 -14.22
CA VAL A 29 33.76 31.11 -14.40
C VAL A 29 35.13 30.63 -14.91
N SER A 30 36.18 30.81 -14.10
CA SER A 30 37.56 30.45 -14.47
C SER A 30 38.45 29.98 -13.29
N HIS A 31 37.84 29.57 -12.18
CA HIS A 31 38.55 29.16 -10.95
C HIS A 31 38.32 27.69 -10.57
N LEU A 32 38.63 26.78 -11.50
CA LEU A 32 39.16 25.45 -11.22
C LEU A 32 40.12 25.04 -12.36
N TYR A 33 40.94 24.01 -12.15
CA TYR A 33 41.91 23.51 -13.14
C TYR A 33 43.00 24.50 -13.61
N LYS A 34 43.83 24.98 -12.66
CA LYS A 34 45.24 25.28 -12.96
C LYS A 34 46.11 24.11 -12.50
N TYR A 35 46.23 23.08 -13.34
CA TYR A 35 47.40 22.22 -13.32
C TYR A 35 48.29 22.61 -14.49
N ARG A 36 49.57 22.89 -14.21
CA ARG A 36 50.55 23.30 -15.21
C ARG A 36 51.92 22.81 -14.76
N ALA A 37 52.38 21.73 -15.37
CA ALA A 37 53.72 21.19 -15.20
C ALA A 37 54.23 20.82 -16.60
N ASP A 38 55.28 21.52 -17.01
CA ASP A 38 56.28 21.21 -18.04
C ASP A 38 55.83 20.60 -19.39
N ASN A 39 56.02 21.39 -20.45
CA ASN A 39 55.76 20.96 -21.83
C ASN A 39 56.60 19.73 -22.23
N LYS A 40 55.93 18.59 -22.41
CA LYS A 40 56.23 17.71 -23.55
C LYS A 40 55.04 17.72 -24.50
N THR A 41 55.16 18.51 -25.58
CA THR A 41 54.40 18.25 -26.80
C THR A 41 54.98 16.97 -27.40
N ILE A 42 54.28 15.84 -27.21
CA ILE A 42 54.54 14.63 -27.97
C ILE A 42 53.98 14.88 -29.38
N ASP A 43 54.81 14.75 -30.41
CA ASP A 43 54.37 14.75 -31.80
C ASP A 43 54.15 13.30 -32.27
N PHE A 44 53.34 13.10 -33.31
CA PHE A 44 52.97 11.75 -33.77
C PHE A 44 54.17 10.99 -34.37
N ASP A 45 55.12 11.73 -34.97
CA ASP A 45 56.34 11.20 -35.58
C ASP A 45 57.49 10.94 -34.56
N ASP A 46 57.34 11.39 -33.31
CA ASP A 46 58.36 11.29 -32.24
C ASP A 46 58.19 10.05 -31.34
N LEU A 47 57.11 9.27 -31.53
CA LEU A 47 56.75 8.10 -30.72
C LEU A 47 57.35 6.81 -31.28
N THR A 48 58.02 6.02 -30.41
CA THR A 48 58.55 4.71 -30.81
C THR A 48 57.47 3.62 -30.82
N ASP A 49 57.69 2.55 -31.62
CA ASP A 49 56.82 1.36 -31.63
C ASP A 49 56.62 0.75 -30.23
N ASP A 50 57.66 0.79 -29.38
CA ASP A 50 57.59 0.34 -27.98
C ASP A 50 56.72 1.25 -27.11
N GLU A 51 56.66 2.56 -27.35
CA GLU A 51 55.79 3.49 -26.62
C GLU A 51 54.32 3.33 -27.04
N PHE A 52 54.05 3.09 -28.34
CA PHE A 52 52.73 2.66 -28.81
C PHE A 52 52.31 1.30 -28.23
N ALA A 53 53.24 0.33 -28.14
CA ALA A 53 52.95 -1.00 -27.61
C ALA A 53 52.72 -1.04 -26.09
N ASN A 54 53.32 -0.11 -25.33
CA ASN A 54 53.18 -0.04 -23.87
C ASN A 54 52.09 0.92 -23.39
N GLY A 55 51.49 1.73 -24.28
CA GLY A 55 50.46 2.72 -23.96
C GLY A 55 51.02 3.99 -23.31
N ILE A 56 50.68 5.15 -23.89
CA ILE A 56 51.19 6.47 -23.49
C ILE A 56 50.70 6.87 -22.09
N VAL A 57 49.47 6.50 -21.72
CA VAL A 57 48.82 6.87 -20.45
C VAL A 57 48.66 5.66 -19.54
N LYS A 58 49.26 5.70 -18.36
CA LYS A 58 49.15 4.64 -17.34
C LYS A 58 48.04 4.94 -16.35
N VAL A 59 47.14 3.98 -16.13
CA VAL A 59 46.00 4.10 -15.22
C VAL A 59 46.11 3.07 -14.10
N GLY A 60 46.34 3.53 -12.88
CA GLY A 60 46.40 2.69 -11.70
C GLY A 60 45.01 2.41 -11.15
N LEU A 61 44.68 1.13 -10.97
CA LEU A 61 43.49 0.70 -10.23
C LEU A 61 43.90 0.26 -8.82
N CYS A 62 43.69 1.13 -7.83
CA CYS A 62 44.06 0.89 -6.44
C CYS A 62 42.80 0.69 -5.57
N ALA A 63 42.40 -0.57 -5.39
CA ALA A 63 41.30 -0.97 -4.53
C ALA A 63 41.48 -2.44 -4.11
N MET A 64 40.84 -2.87 -3.02
CA MET A 64 40.92 -4.26 -2.54
C MET A 64 40.65 -5.27 -3.66
N ASN A 65 41.38 -6.40 -3.71
CA ASN A 65 41.26 -7.43 -4.76
C ASN A 65 39.82 -7.92 -4.97
N LYS A 66 39.02 -7.96 -3.89
CA LYS A 66 37.59 -8.31 -3.91
C LYS A 66 36.72 -7.36 -4.75
N LYS A 67 37.16 -6.10 -4.93
CA LYS A 67 36.55 -5.10 -5.81
C LYS A 67 37.15 -5.17 -7.22
N THR A 68 38.48 -5.23 -7.35
CA THR A 68 39.16 -5.24 -8.67
C THR A 68 38.87 -6.50 -9.47
N ASN A 69 38.74 -7.66 -8.80
CA ASN A 69 38.36 -8.92 -9.44
C ASN A 69 36.85 -9.11 -9.63
N ALA A 70 36.00 -8.16 -9.22
CA ALA A 70 34.55 -8.30 -9.40
C ALA A 70 34.18 -8.25 -10.89
N ARG A 71 33.19 -9.07 -11.30
CA ARG A 71 32.75 -9.13 -12.72
C ARG A 71 32.52 -7.75 -13.37
N PRO A 72 31.82 -6.78 -12.77
CA PRO A 72 31.63 -5.46 -13.38
C PRO A 72 32.95 -4.73 -13.70
N MET A 73 33.96 -4.85 -12.82
CA MET A 73 35.27 -4.26 -13.07
C MET A 73 35.96 -4.94 -14.24
N LYS A 74 35.98 -6.28 -14.30
CA LYS A 74 36.58 -7.02 -15.43
C LYS A 74 35.86 -6.74 -16.76
N GLU A 75 34.53 -6.60 -16.74
CA GLU A 75 33.73 -6.25 -17.93
C GLU A 75 34.05 -4.86 -18.48
N ILE A 76 34.39 -3.90 -17.61
CA ILE A 76 34.75 -2.52 -17.97
C ILE A 76 36.23 -2.44 -18.40
N LEU A 77 37.16 -3.05 -17.64
CA LEU A 77 38.58 -3.09 -17.99
C LEU A 77 38.85 -3.76 -19.34
N ASN A 78 38.18 -4.89 -19.63
CA ASN A 78 38.30 -5.59 -20.91
C ASN A 78 37.79 -4.76 -22.11
N ARG A 79 37.00 -3.71 -21.87
CA ARG A 79 36.53 -2.77 -22.90
C ARG A 79 37.44 -1.54 -23.01
N LEU A 80 37.94 -1.05 -21.88
CA LEU A 80 38.94 0.02 -21.83
C LEU A 80 40.23 -0.34 -22.57
N GLN A 81 40.57 -1.64 -22.67
CA GLN A 81 41.64 -2.16 -23.53
C GLN A 81 41.50 -1.83 -25.04
N ARG A 82 40.35 -1.31 -25.50
CA ARG A 82 40.19 -0.79 -26.87
C ARG A 82 40.90 0.55 -27.08
N PHE A 83 41.13 1.32 -26.03
CA PHE A 83 41.89 2.57 -26.09
C PHE A 83 43.38 2.23 -26.05
N TYR A 84 43.98 2.01 -27.22
CA TYR A 84 45.39 1.62 -27.38
C TYR A 84 46.41 2.58 -26.70
N LEU A 85 46.02 3.83 -26.48
CA LEU A 85 46.81 4.82 -25.73
C LEU A 85 46.83 4.60 -24.21
N ILE A 86 45.99 3.71 -23.66
CA ILE A 86 45.77 3.54 -22.22
C ILE A 86 46.20 2.16 -21.71
N ASN A 87 47.13 2.12 -20.77
CA ASN A 87 47.60 0.90 -20.09
C ASN A 87 47.10 0.83 -18.64
N PHE A 88 46.41 -0.26 -18.27
CA PHE A 88 45.81 -0.42 -16.94
C PHE A 88 46.64 -1.31 -16.02
N GLN A 89 47.09 -0.76 -14.89
CA GLN A 89 47.84 -1.48 -13.86
C GLN A 89 47.03 -1.63 -12.58
N ILE A 90 46.69 -2.87 -12.21
CA ILE A 90 45.99 -3.16 -10.95
C ILE A 90 47.01 -3.28 -9.82
N PHE A 91 46.83 -2.50 -8.75
CA PHE A 91 47.71 -2.55 -7.57
C PHE A 91 47.25 -3.71 -6.66
N PRO A 92 48.11 -4.68 -6.31
CA PRO A 92 47.70 -5.84 -5.51
C PRO A 92 47.56 -5.50 -4.01
N ASP A 93 46.68 -6.23 -3.31
CA ASP A 93 46.48 -6.08 -1.86
C ASP A 93 47.79 -6.15 -1.06
N GLU A 94 48.70 -7.06 -1.41
CA GLU A 94 49.98 -7.25 -0.71
C GLU A 94 50.84 -5.98 -0.73
N LEU A 95 50.98 -5.34 -1.89
CA LEU A 95 51.64 -4.04 -2.04
C LEU A 95 50.88 -2.95 -1.26
N THR A 96 49.58 -2.79 -1.54
CA THR A 96 48.81 -1.65 -0.99
C THR A 96 48.67 -1.69 0.53
N LEU A 97 48.61 -2.88 1.13
CA LEU A 97 48.58 -3.06 2.58
C LEU A 97 49.98 -2.93 3.19
N ASN A 98 50.97 -3.70 2.71
CA ASN A 98 52.24 -3.89 3.41
C ASN A 98 53.32 -2.87 3.00
N GLU A 99 53.44 -2.56 1.71
CA GLU A 99 54.54 -1.74 1.17
C GLU A 99 54.25 -0.23 1.30
N PRO A 100 55.28 0.61 1.59
CA PRO A 100 55.12 2.07 1.66
C PRO A 100 54.84 2.66 0.27
N VAL A 101 54.27 3.87 0.23
CA VAL A 101 53.67 4.44 -0.99
C VAL A 101 54.67 4.80 -2.08
N GLU A 102 55.94 4.97 -1.71
CA GLU A 102 57.07 5.16 -2.60
C GLU A 102 57.28 3.94 -3.51
N ASN A 103 57.04 2.73 -2.98
CA ASN A 103 57.20 1.46 -3.70
C ASN A 103 56.03 1.15 -4.63
N TRP A 104 54.95 1.93 -4.61
CA TRP A 104 53.78 1.70 -5.47
C TRP A 104 54.05 2.16 -6.92
N PRO A 105 53.48 1.49 -7.94
CA PRO A 105 53.71 1.85 -9.34
C PRO A 105 53.34 3.30 -9.66
N VAL A 106 54.15 3.97 -10.47
CA VAL A 106 53.88 5.34 -10.94
C VAL A 106 52.91 5.28 -12.12
N VAL A 107 51.80 6.02 -11.99
CA VAL A 107 50.72 6.10 -12.99
C VAL A 107 50.28 7.55 -13.18
N ASP A 108 49.76 7.87 -14.36
CA ASP A 108 49.34 9.22 -14.75
C ASP A 108 47.88 9.51 -14.33
N CYS A 109 47.06 8.46 -14.24
CA CYS A 109 45.69 8.51 -13.71
C CYS A 109 45.49 7.45 -12.61
N LEU A 110 44.69 7.78 -11.58
CA LEU A 110 44.38 6.90 -10.46
C LEU A 110 42.86 6.72 -10.31
N ILE A 111 42.43 5.47 -10.44
CA ILE A 111 41.10 4.99 -10.05
C ILE A 111 41.26 4.29 -8.71
N SER A 112 40.88 4.97 -7.62
CA SER A 112 41.07 4.49 -6.26
C SER A 112 39.83 4.77 -5.42
N PHE A 113 39.38 3.76 -4.66
CA PHE A 113 38.15 3.86 -3.89
C PHE A 113 38.09 2.96 -2.65
N TYR A 114 37.57 3.51 -1.56
CA TYR A 114 37.41 2.82 -0.30
C TYR A 114 36.46 1.60 -0.36
N SER A 115 36.78 0.64 0.50
CA SER A 115 35.82 -0.29 1.11
C SER A 115 36.48 -0.96 2.30
N ARG A 116 35.70 -1.42 3.29
CA ARG A 116 36.17 -2.09 4.50
C ARG A 116 37.45 -2.94 4.30
N GLY A 117 38.56 -2.45 4.86
CA GLY A 117 39.90 -3.04 4.77
C GLY A 117 40.90 -2.23 3.93
N PHE A 118 40.45 -1.27 3.12
CA PHE A 118 41.31 -0.47 2.25
C PHE A 118 42.03 0.65 3.01
N PRO A 119 43.36 0.82 2.86
CA PRO A 119 44.13 1.84 3.56
C PRO A 119 44.02 3.21 2.85
N LEU A 120 42.86 3.87 2.97
CA LEU A 120 42.56 5.14 2.30
C LEU A 120 43.62 6.23 2.55
N ALA A 121 44.16 6.30 3.78
CA ALA A 121 45.26 7.23 4.11
C ALA A 121 46.51 7.03 3.23
N LYS A 122 46.93 5.78 2.98
CA LYS A 122 48.05 5.48 2.07
C LYS A 122 47.72 5.83 0.61
N ALA A 123 46.45 5.69 0.19
CA ALA A 123 46.03 6.11 -1.14
C ALA A 123 46.09 7.65 -1.31
N ILE A 124 45.75 8.41 -0.27
CA ILE A 124 45.87 9.89 -0.26
C ILE A 124 47.36 10.31 -0.24
N GLU A 125 48.17 9.68 0.62
CA GLU A 125 49.62 9.88 0.68
C GLU A 125 50.30 9.60 -0.67
N TYR A 126 49.96 8.48 -1.30
CA TYR A 126 50.36 8.15 -2.67
C TYR A 126 49.93 9.22 -3.68
N ALA A 127 48.69 9.71 -3.62
CA ALA A 127 48.18 10.74 -4.53
C ALA A 127 48.89 12.09 -4.33
N HIS A 128 49.24 12.46 -3.10
CA HIS A 128 50.03 13.66 -2.79
C HIS A 128 51.49 13.55 -3.23
N LEU A 129 52.08 12.35 -3.13
CA LEU A 129 53.44 12.04 -3.59
C LEU A 129 53.56 12.01 -5.12
N ARG A 130 52.65 11.31 -5.81
CA ARG A 130 52.74 11.02 -7.26
C ARG A 130 51.92 11.96 -8.15
N LYS A 131 50.93 12.67 -7.58
CA LYS A 131 50.08 13.67 -8.27
C LYS A 131 49.38 13.19 -9.56
N PRO A 132 48.80 11.98 -9.62
CA PRO A 132 48.04 11.52 -10.78
C PRO A 132 46.70 12.27 -10.93
N LEU A 133 46.08 12.16 -12.11
CA LEU A 133 44.67 12.48 -12.32
C LEU A 133 43.78 11.51 -11.51
N VAL A 134 43.23 11.97 -10.39
CA VAL A 134 42.34 11.17 -9.53
C VAL A 134 40.88 11.32 -10.01
N LEU A 135 40.25 10.23 -10.49
CA LEU A 135 38.86 10.28 -11.00
C LEU A 135 37.79 10.33 -9.89
N ASN A 136 38.09 9.77 -8.73
CA ASN A 136 37.21 9.75 -7.56
C ASN A 136 38.01 10.29 -6.38
N ASP A 137 37.73 11.53 -5.96
CA ASP A 137 38.45 12.23 -4.89
C ASP A 137 38.53 11.34 -3.63
N LEU A 138 39.72 11.27 -3.03
CA LEU A 138 40.05 10.35 -1.94
C LEU A 138 39.77 10.95 -0.55
N GLU A 139 39.85 12.27 -0.38
CA GLU A 139 39.55 12.93 0.89
C GLU A 139 38.03 12.94 1.11
N MET A 140 37.25 13.17 0.05
CA MET A 140 35.78 13.06 0.08
C MET A 140 35.28 11.67 0.46
N GLN A 141 36.10 10.62 0.32
CA GLN A 141 35.73 9.26 0.74
C GLN A 141 35.77 9.06 2.26
N TYR A 142 36.38 9.97 3.03
CA TYR A 142 36.14 10.03 4.49
C TYR A 142 34.78 10.64 4.80
N GLN A 143 34.39 11.72 4.10
CA GLN A 143 33.09 12.37 4.29
C GLN A 143 31.93 11.43 3.94
N LEU A 144 32.07 10.62 2.88
CA LEU A 144 31.13 9.56 2.51
C LEU A 144 30.98 8.41 3.54
N GLN A 145 31.83 8.35 4.58
CA GLN A 145 31.69 7.35 5.66
C GLN A 145 30.82 7.84 6.83
N ASP A 146 30.48 9.14 6.90
CA ASP A 146 29.61 9.73 7.91
C ASP A 146 28.35 10.36 7.27
N ARG A 147 27.18 9.81 7.60
CA ARG A 147 25.90 10.26 7.05
C ARG A 147 25.58 11.71 7.41
N ARG A 148 26.10 12.22 8.53
CA ARG A 148 25.88 13.60 9.00
C ARG A 148 26.51 14.59 8.04
N GLU A 149 27.73 14.30 7.59
CA GLU A 149 28.47 15.12 6.64
C GLU A 149 27.90 14.99 5.22
N VAL A 150 27.48 13.78 4.81
CA VAL A 150 26.77 13.58 3.54
C VAL A 150 25.50 14.44 3.48
N TYR A 151 24.71 14.51 4.57
CA TYR A 151 23.49 15.32 4.61
C TYR A 151 23.79 16.82 4.64
N ARG A 152 24.76 17.27 5.45
CA ARG A 152 25.21 18.67 5.48
C ARG A 152 25.60 19.19 4.09
N LEU A 153 26.41 18.41 3.36
CA LEU A 153 26.87 18.76 2.01
C LEU A 153 25.72 18.80 0.99
N LEU A 154 24.75 17.88 1.09
CA LEU A 154 23.57 17.88 0.22
C LEU A 154 22.70 19.14 0.46
N GLU A 155 22.47 19.53 1.71
CA GLU A 155 21.70 20.74 2.03
C GLU A 155 22.42 22.02 1.59
N GLU A 156 23.75 22.09 1.71
CA GLU A 156 24.55 23.25 1.27
C GLU A 156 24.56 23.44 -0.26
N GLU A 157 24.46 22.35 -1.05
CA GLU A 157 24.27 22.38 -2.52
C GLU A 157 22.79 22.61 -2.92
N GLY A 158 21.88 22.74 -1.94
CA GLY A 158 20.44 22.92 -2.15
C GLY A 158 19.74 21.70 -2.73
N LEU A 159 20.23 20.49 -2.42
CA LEU A 159 19.60 19.22 -2.81
C LEU A 159 18.64 18.75 -1.72
N GLU A 160 17.41 18.40 -2.09
CA GLU A 160 16.41 17.98 -1.11
C GLU A 160 16.71 16.59 -0.52
N VAL A 161 16.80 16.54 0.81
CA VAL A 161 16.91 15.33 1.64
C VAL A 161 15.65 15.11 2.48
N PRO A 162 15.39 13.90 3.00
CA PRO A 162 14.36 13.68 4.02
C PRO A 162 14.58 14.58 5.25
N ASN A 163 13.50 15.16 5.78
CA ASN A 163 13.56 16.01 6.97
C ASN A 163 14.08 15.22 8.19
N TYR A 164 15.23 15.63 8.74
CA TYR A 164 15.98 14.81 9.71
C TYR A 164 16.44 15.56 10.97
N ALA A 165 16.78 14.80 12.01
CA ALA A 165 17.46 15.25 13.22
C ALA A 165 18.63 14.30 13.53
N ILE A 166 19.77 14.86 13.92
CA ILE A 166 20.92 14.08 14.42
C ILE A 166 20.77 13.96 15.94
N PHE A 167 21.13 12.80 16.50
CA PHE A 167 21.30 12.61 17.94
C PHE A 167 22.65 11.96 18.24
N ASN A 168 23.51 12.66 18.97
CA ASN A 168 24.85 12.20 19.30
C ASN A 168 24.94 11.62 20.73
N ARG A 169 25.63 10.47 20.87
CA ARG A 169 25.91 9.83 22.16
C ARG A 169 27.41 9.65 22.40
N ASP A 170 27.79 9.79 23.67
CA ASP A 170 29.15 9.48 24.14
C ASP A 170 29.47 7.96 24.08
N LYS A 171 30.70 7.60 24.45
CA LYS A 171 31.17 6.19 24.46
C LYS A 171 30.52 5.33 25.56
N GLN A 172 29.72 5.92 26.43
CA GLN A 172 29.01 5.30 27.53
C GLN A 172 27.49 5.17 27.23
N GLY A 173 27.00 5.84 26.18
CA GLY A 173 25.59 5.84 25.75
C GLY A 173 24.76 7.03 26.24
N ASN A 174 25.38 7.99 26.96
CA ASN A 174 24.72 9.22 27.38
C ASN A 174 24.58 10.18 26.17
N PRO A 175 23.67 11.16 26.18
CA PRO A 175 23.68 12.26 25.21
C PRO A 175 25.00 13.03 25.28
N GLU A 176 25.47 13.58 24.16
CA GLU A 176 26.54 14.57 24.19
C GLU A 176 26.03 15.92 24.75
N SER A 177 26.94 16.85 25.08
CA SER A 177 26.60 18.05 25.84
C SER A 177 25.67 19.01 25.08
N GLY A 178 24.37 18.98 25.41
CA GLY A 178 23.33 19.79 24.76
C GLY A 178 22.42 18.99 23.82
N GLU A 179 22.64 17.68 23.70
CA GLU A 179 21.76 16.77 22.98
C GLU A 179 20.61 16.31 23.89
N GLU A 180 19.36 16.43 23.44
CA GLU A 180 18.16 16.01 24.18
C GLU A 180 17.24 15.14 23.30
N ILE A 181 16.70 14.06 23.88
CA ILE A 181 15.76 13.18 23.20
C ILE A 181 14.61 12.73 24.11
N GLU A 182 13.39 13.08 23.72
CA GLU A 182 12.15 12.59 24.32
C GLU A 182 11.51 11.50 23.43
N GLU A 183 10.96 10.45 24.04
CA GLU A 183 10.28 9.37 23.35
C GLU A 183 8.85 9.17 23.89
N TYR A 184 7.87 9.24 22.98
CA TYR A 184 6.45 9.00 23.19
C TYR A 184 5.98 7.86 22.28
N ASP A 185 4.81 7.26 22.58
CA ASP A 185 4.27 6.07 21.89
C ASP A 185 4.44 6.09 20.36
N ASP A 186 4.07 7.20 19.71
CA ASP A 186 4.08 7.41 18.26
C ASP A 186 4.95 8.61 17.81
N THR A 187 5.81 9.16 18.66
CA THR A 187 6.53 10.42 18.37
C THR A 187 7.83 10.52 19.15
N ILE A 188 8.88 11.03 18.53
CA ILE A 188 10.12 11.44 19.22
C ILE A 188 10.32 12.95 19.06
N ILE A 189 10.99 13.56 20.03
CA ILE A 189 11.48 14.94 19.93
C ILE A 189 12.99 14.89 20.12
N VAL A 190 13.76 15.28 19.11
CA VAL A 190 15.22 15.21 19.08
C VAL A 190 15.74 16.62 18.91
N ASN A 191 16.45 17.16 19.91
CA ASN A 191 16.98 18.53 19.89
C ASN A 191 15.90 19.57 19.53
N GLY A 192 14.71 19.42 20.14
CA GLY A 192 13.50 20.24 19.88
C GLY A 192 12.74 19.88 18.59
N LYS A 193 13.29 19.07 17.69
CA LYS A 193 12.68 18.69 16.41
C LYS A 193 11.77 17.46 16.57
N THR A 194 10.47 17.64 16.37
CA THR A 194 9.47 16.57 16.48
C THR A 194 9.42 15.72 15.21
N LEU A 195 9.54 14.39 15.35
CA LEU A 195 9.35 13.40 14.29
C LEU A 195 8.26 12.41 14.71
N THR A 196 7.22 12.23 13.89
CA THR A 196 6.08 11.34 14.18
C THR A 196 6.23 10.04 13.43
N LYS A 197 5.90 8.89 14.04
CA LYS A 197 5.94 7.60 13.33
C LYS A 197 4.96 7.62 12.15
N PRO A 198 5.36 7.19 10.95
CA PRO A 198 6.60 6.47 10.64
C PRO A 198 7.84 7.36 10.50
N PHE A 199 8.95 6.93 11.11
CA PHE A 199 10.29 7.53 10.94
C PHE A 199 11.37 6.47 10.78
N VAL A 200 12.49 6.84 10.17
CA VAL A 200 13.67 6.00 9.94
C VAL A 200 14.78 6.41 10.91
N GLU A 201 15.54 5.45 11.41
CA GLU A 201 16.69 5.62 12.31
C GLU A 201 17.93 4.97 11.66
N LYS A 202 18.83 5.80 11.14
CA LYS A 202 20.08 5.41 10.47
C LYS A 202 21.27 5.57 11.43
N PRO A 203 22.17 4.58 11.56
CA PRO A 203 23.46 4.78 12.25
C PRO A 203 24.26 5.90 11.56
N VAL A 204 24.97 6.74 12.32
CA VAL A 204 25.76 7.84 11.72
C VAL A 204 26.85 7.35 10.77
N SER A 205 27.37 6.12 10.93
CA SER A 205 28.30 5.53 9.96
C SER A 205 27.57 5.01 8.72
N ALA A 206 28.04 5.40 7.53
CA ALA A 206 27.48 4.94 6.26
C ALA A 206 27.79 3.45 5.97
N GLU A 207 28.89 2.92 6.51
CA GLU A 207 29.26 1.49 6.41
C GLU A 207 28.40 0.59 7.31
N ASP A 208 27.66 1.16 8.27
CA ASP A 208 26.62 0.43 9.00
C ASP A 208 25.27 0.53 8.25
N HIS A 209 24.74 -0.65 7.95
CA HIS A 209 23.50 -0.86 7.17
C HIS A 209 22.33 -1.29 8.07
N ASN A 210 22.49 -1.30 9.40
CA ASN A 210 21.44 -1.63 10.37
C ASN A 210 20.49 -0.43 10.56
N ILE A 211 19.67 -0.17 9.53
CA ILE A 211 18.69 0.93 9.49
C ILE A 211 17.36 0.43 10.03
N TYR A 212 16.75 1.17 10.96
CA TYR A 212 15.48 0.79 11.59
C TYR A 212 14.37 1.72 11.09
N ILE A 213 13.14 1.22 10.96
CA ILE A 213 11.98 2.01 10.54
C ILE A 213 10.85 1.74 11.51
N TYR A 214 10.46 2.75 12.29
CA TYR A 214 9.48 2.61 13.38
C TYR A 214 8.08 2.92 12.89
N TYR A 215 7.13 2.00 13.08
CA TYR A 215 5.75 2.16 12.61
C TYR A 215 4.81 2.68 13.70
N PRO A 216 3.79 3.48 13.36
CA PRO A 216 2.85 4.01 14.32
C PRO A 216 1.93 2.91 14.87
N SER A 217 1.45 3.12 16.10
CA SER A 217 0.53 2.24 16.83
C SER A 217 -0.81 2.04 16.09
N SER A 218 -1.19 2.98 15.22
CA SER A 218 -2.33 2.89 14.30
C SER A 218 -2.13 1.85 13.19
N ALA A 219 -0.89 1.58 12.77
CA ALA A 219 -0.55 0.59 11.75
C ALA A 219 -0.22 -0.80 12.34
N GLY A 220 -0.17 -0.92 13.67
CA GLY A 220 0.22 -2.12 14.40
C GLY A 220 1.47 -1.97 15.28
N GLY A 221 2.16 -0.82 15.22
CA GLY A 221 3.42 -0.61 15.93
C GLY A 221 4.59 -1.41 15.35
N GLY A 222 5.60 -1.67 16.18
CA GLY A 222 6.81 -2.40 15.79
C GLY A 222 7.79 -1.58 14.94
N CYS A 223 8.78 -2.28 14.39
CA CYS A 223 9.76 -1.70 13.47
C CYS A 223 10.24 -2.69 12.41
N GLN A 224 10.68 -2.19 11.25
CA GLN A 224 11.42 -2.97 10.26
C GLN A 224 12.92 -2.75 10.46
N ILE A 225 13.65 -3.84 10.62
CA ILE A 225 15.11 -3.86 10.76
C ILE A 225 15.72 -4.22 9.41
N LEU A 226 16.25 -3.23 8.70
CA LEU A 226 17.00 -3.41 7.45
C LEU A 226 18.44 -3.82 7.76
N PHE A 227 19.03 -4.64 6.91
CA PHE A 227 20.42 -5.08 7.06
C PHE A 227 21.07 -5.42 5.72
N ARG A 228 22.42 -5.46 5.71
CA ARG A 228 23.20 -5.87 4.55
C ARG A 228 22.85 -7.30 4.15
N LYS A 229 22.36 -7.48 2.92
CA LYS A 229 21.62 -8.68 2.44
C LYS A 229 22.29 -10.02 2.78
N ILE A 230 21.55 -10.92 3.43
CA ILE A 230 21.95 -12.28 3.80
C ILE A 230 20.98 -13.26 3.12
N GLY A 231 21.51 -14.13 2.26
CA GLY A 231 20.70 -15.14 1.56
C GLY A 231 19.57 -14.51 0.74
N SER A 232 18.33 -14.83 1.10
CA SER A 232 17.10 -14.29 0.48
C SER A 232 16.55 -13.02 1.14
N ARG A 233 17.17 -12.49 2.21
CA ARG A 233 16.63 -11.36 2.99
C ARG A 233 17.49 -10.09 2.97
N SER A 234 16.81 -8.95 3.08
CA SER A 234 17.35 -7.59 3.26
C SER A 234 16.76 -6.85 4.46
N SER A 235 15.68 -7.35 5.06
CA SER A 235 15.13 -6.85 6.32
C SER A 235 14.30 -7.91 7.04
N VAL A 236 13.88 -7.61 8.27
CA VAL A 236 12.94 -8.39 9.07
C VAL A 236 12.05 -7.45 9.91
N TYR A 237 10.81 -7.84 10.16
CA TYR A 237 9.91 -7.13 11.07
C TYR A 237 10.20 -7.53 12.53
N SER A 238 10.07 -6.58 13.45
CA SER A 238 10.16 -6.76 14.90
C SER A 238 8.96 -6.10 15.58
N SER A 239 8.48 -6.66 16.69
CA SER A 239 7.47 -6.03 17.54
C SER A 239 8.02 -4.90 18.42
N GLU A 240 9.35 -4.75 18.51
CA GLU A 240 9.97 -3.65 19.25
C GLU A 240 9.59 -2.30 18.64
N SER A 241 9.11 -1.40 19.48
CA SER A 241 8.55 -0.11 19.10
C SER A 241 9.35 1.09 19.64
N ARG A 242 10.44 0.83 20.39
CA ARG A 242 11.33 1.85 20.98
C ARG A 242 12.64 2.05 20.21
N ILE A 243 13.12 3.29 20.19
CA ILE A 243 14.39 3.70 19.55
C ILE A 243 15.62 3.09 20.25
N ARG A 244 16.73 2.95 19.52
CA ARG A 244 17.97 2.36 20.06
C ARG A 244 18.59 3.25 21.13
N ARG A 245 19.06 2.63 22.21
CA ARG A 245 19.62 3.32 23.40
C ARG A 245 21.13 3.52 23.37
N THR A 246 21.85 2.89 22.44
CA THR A 246 23.31 2.91 22.34
C THR A 246 23.75 3.25 20.91
N GLY A 247 24.77 4.10 20.77
CA GLY A 247 25.22 4.65 19.48
C GLY A 247 24.49 5.93 19.05
N SER A 248 25.15 6.71 18.19
CA SER A 248 24.60 7.93 17.58
C SER A 248 23.82 7.63 16.31
N TYR A 249 22.72 8.36 16.09
CA TYR A 249 21.79 8.10 14.99
C TYR A 249 21.35 9.38 14.28
N ILE A 250 20.94 9.23 13.02
CA ILE A 250 20.11 10.20 12.31
C ILE A 250 18.69 9.64 12.31
N TYR A 251 17.74 10.42 12.80
CA TYR A 251 16.31 10.15 12.67
C TYR A 251 15.74 11.00 11.53
N GLU A 252 14.99 10.42 10.61
CA GLU A 252 14.38 11.14 9.48
C GLU A 252 12.92 10.74 9.25
N ASP A 253 12.11 11.66 8.72
CA ASP A 253 10.74 11.36 8.32
C ASP A 253 10.72 10.24 7.25
N PHE A 254 9.86 9.23 7.45
CA PHE A 254 9.73 8.15 6.49
C PHE A 254 9.01 8.63 5.22
N MET A 255 9.66 8.43 4.07
CA MET A 255 9.12 8.81 2.76
C MET A 255 8.39 7.63 2.12
N PRO A 256 7.05 7.66 1.97
CA PRO A 256 6.30 6.56 1.37
C PRO A 256 6.51 6.51 -0.16
N THR A 257 7.44 5.67 -0.59
CA THR A 257 7.61 5.30 -2.01
C THR A 257 6.57 4.24 -2.41
N ASP A 258 6.33 4.08 -3.72
CA ASP A 258 5.41 3.05 -4.25
C ASP A 258 6.00 1.61 -4.16
N GLY A 259 6.68 1.27 -3.06
CA GLY A 259 7.21 -0.07 -2.77
C GLY A 259 8.58 -0.40 -3.36
N THR A 260 9.26 0.58 -3.94
CA THR A 260 10.49 0.40 -4.72
C THR A 260 11.47 1.57 -4.47
N ASP A 261 12.76 1.27 -4.46
CA ASP A 261 13.85 2.25 -4.35
C ASP A 261 14.47 2.49 -5.74
N VAL A 262 14.77 3.75 -6.08
CA VAL A 262 15.52 4.09 -7.29
C VAL A 262 17.01 4.22 -6.94
N LYS A 263 17.87 3.55 -7.69
CA LYS A 263 19.33 3.55 -7.48
C LYS A 263 20.02 4.10 -8.72
N VAL A 264 20.74 5.21 -8.55
CA VAL A 264 21.39 5.97 -9.61
C VAL A 264 22.89 5.69 -9.62
N TYR A 265 23.47 5.67 -10.82
CA TYR A 265 24.87 5.33 -11.11
C TYR A 265 25.43 6.32 -12.14
N THR A 266 26.26 7.27 -11.69
CA THR A 266 26.89 8.28 -12.56
C THR A 266 28.18 7.77 -13.19
N VAL A 267 28.55 8.35 -14.33
CA VAL A 267 29.88 8.24 -14.95
C VAL A 267 30.24 9.62 -15.52
N GLY A 268 30.78 10.48 -14.66
CA GLY A 268 30.91 11.91 -14.93
C GLY A 268 29.58 12.67 -14.75
N GLU A 269 29.61 13.98 -14.97
CA GLU A 269 28.48 14.88 -14.71
C GLU A 269 27.27 14.71 -15.65
N GLU A 270 27.48 14.26 -16.90
CA GLU A 270 26.41 14.20 -17.92
C GLU A 270 25.73 12.83 -18.07
N TYR A 271 26.30 11.75 -17.53
CA TYR A 271 25.75 10.39 -17.65
C TYR A 271 25.29 9.85 -16.29
N ALA A 272 24.02 9.44 -16.23
CA ALA A 272 23.43 8.77 -15.07
C ALA A 272 22.51 7.63 -15.52
N HIS A 273 22.86 6.39 -15.16
CA HIS A 273 22.01 5.22 -15.31
C HIS A 273 21.20 4.99 -14.03
N ALA A 274 19.92 4.60 -14.14
CA ALA A 274 19.11 4.28 -12.97
C ALA A 274 18.40 2.92 -13.09
N GLU A 275 18.33 2.21 -11.97
CA GLU A 275 17.58 0.96 -11.84
C GLU A 275 16.74 0.94 -10.55
N ALA A 276 15.51 0.45 -10.68
CA ALA A 276 14.61 0.17 -9.57
C ALA A 276 14.88 -1.20 -8.97
N ARG A 277 14.67 -1.32 -7.66
CA ARG A 277 14.60 -2.59 -6.93
C ARG A 277 13.45 -2.52 -5.92
N LYS A 278 12.85 -3.68 -5.63
CA LYS A 278 11.88 -3.84 -4.54
C LYS A 278 12.45 -3.29 -3.24
N SER A 279 11.69 -2.41 -2.58
CA SER A 279 12.17 -1.72 -1.38
C SER A 279 12.33 -2.72 -0.22
N PRO A 280 13.45 -2.67 0.54
CA PRO A 280 13.67 -3.55 1.68
C PRO A 280 12.71 -3.24 2.83
N VAL A 281 11.98 -2.14 2.79
CA VAL A 281 10.96 -1.76 3.79
C VAL A 281 9.81 -2.77 3.83
N LEU A 282 9.34 -3.25 2.67
CA LEU A 282 8.06 -3.98 2.55
C LEU A 282 8.01 -5.31 3.32
N ASP A 283 8.69 -6.34 2.81
CA ASP A 283 8.68 -7.69 3.38
C ASP A 283 10.10 -8.20 3.71
N GLY A 284 11.12 -7.45 3.29
CA GLY A 284 12.53 -7.83 3.40
C GLY A 284 12.95 -9.01 2.53
N LYS A 285 12.12 -9.48 1.60
CA LYS A 285 12.44 -10.59 0.69
C LYS A 285 13.04 -10.07 -0.61
N VAL A 286 14.26 -10.51 -0.90
CA VAL A 286 15.00 -10.19 -2.12
C VAL A 286 14.50 -11.07 -3.26
N ASP A 287 13.75 -10.47 -4.18
CA ASP A 287 13.28 -11.15 -5.39
C ASP A 287 14.47 -11.52 -6.29
N ARG A 288 14.44 -12.73 -6.86
CA ARG A 288 15.53 -13.27 -7.70
C ARG A 288 15.02 -13.85 -9.02
N ASP A 289 15.85 -13.73 -10.06
CA ASP A 289 15.60 -14.32 -11.37
C ASP A 289 15.88 -15.83 -11.38
N SER A 290 15.64 -16.50 -12.52
CA SER A 290 15.92 -17.92 -12.73
C SER A 290 17.41 -18.28 -12.69
N LEU A 291 18.31 -17.29 -12.65
CA LEU A 291 19.75 -17.44 -12.50
C LEU A 291 20.21 -17.09 -11.06
N GLY A 292 19.27 -16.86 -10.15
CA GLY A 292 19.52 -16.52 -8.75
C GLY A 292 20.03 -15.09 -8.51
N LYS A 293 20.06 -14.21 -9.53
CA LYS A 293 20.45 -12.79 -9.38
C LYS A 293 19.28 -11.99 -8.81
N GLU A 294 19.58 -10.95 -8.05
CA GLU A 294 18.57 -9.96 -7.63
C GLU A 294 17.92 -9.30 -8.86
N VAL A 295 16.59 -9.31 -8.93
CA VAL A 295 15.87 -8.70 -10.06
C VAL A 295 15.97 -7.17 -9.98
N ARG A 296 16.16 -6.56 -11.15
CA ARG A 296 16.37 -5.12 -11.37
C ARG A 296 15.54 -4.70 -12.56
N PHE A 297 15.07 -3.46 -12.56
CA PHE A 297 14.24 -2.93 -13.63
C PHE A 297 14.78 -1.56 -14.04
N PRO A 298 14.85 -1.24 -15.35
CA PRO A 298 15.37 0.04 -15.81
C PRO A 298 14.46 1.17 -15.32
N VAL A 299 15.07 2.30 -14.94
CA VAL A 299 14.38 3.54 -14.59
C VAL A 299 14.99 4.66 -15.42
N ILE A 300 14.14 5.53 -15.96
CA ILE A 300 14.58 6.79 -16.54
C ILE A 300 14.45 7.88 -15.50
N LEU A 301 15.49 8.71 -15.43
CA LEU A 301 15.53 9.93 -14.64
C LEU A 301 14.94 11.08 -15.46
N SER A 302 14.03 11.83 -14.86
CA SER A 302 13.54 13.11 -15.38
C SER A 302 14.66 14.15 -15.48
N ALA A 303 14.42 15.26 -16.18
CA ALA A 303 15.41 16.34 -16.30
C ALA A 303 15.86 16.87 -14.92
N HIS A 304 14.94 16.95 -13.94
CA HIS A 304 15.25 17.33 -12.57
C HIS A 304 16.16 16.30 -11.87
N GLU A 305 15.87 15.01 -12.02
CA GLU A 305 16.69 13.95 -11.39
C GLU A 305 18.06 13.78 -12.07
N LYS A 306 18.18 14.07 -13.38
CA LYS A 306 19.47 14.19 -14.06
C LYS A 306 20.28 15.37 -13.53
N MET A 307 19.63 16.51 -13.25
CA MET A 307 20.27 17.66 -12.57
C MET A 307 20.73 17.29 -11.14
N ILE A 308 19.94 16.54 -10.37
CA ILE A 308 20.36 15.99 -9.07
C ILE A 308 21.60 15.11 -9.25
N ALA A 309 21.58 14.15 -10.19
CA ALA A 309 22.70 13.24 -10.42
C ALA A 309 24.00 13.97 -10.78
N LYS A 310 23.91 15.00 -11.63
CA LYS A 310 25.02 15.90 -11.98
C LYS A 310 25.59 16.60 -10.75
N ARG A 311 24.74 17.24 -9.94
CA ARG A 311 25.16 17.92 -8.70
C ARG A 311 25.79 16.95 -7.70
N VAL A 312 25.21 15.77 -7.47
CA VAL A 312 25.77 14.75 -6.57
C VAL A 312 27.15 14.25 -7.05
N CYS A 313 27.33 14.02 -8.36
CA CYS A 313 28.62 13.65 -8.94
C CYS A 313 29.70 14.71 -8.65
N ARG A 314 29.36 15.98 -8.89
CA ARG A 314 30.24 17.14 -8.71
C ARG A 314 30.55 17.45 -7.24
N LEU A 315 29.52 17.52 -6.39
CA LEU A 315 29.61 17.86 -4.96
C LEU A 315 30.56 16.91 -4.21
N PHE A 316 30.38 15.60 -4.38
CA PHE A 316 31.25 14.61 -3.76
C PHE A 316 32.53 14.32 -4.56
N LYS A 317 32.70 14.96 -5.73
CA LYS A 317 33.82 14.78 -6.67
C LYS A 317 34.08 13.29 -7.02
N GLN A 318 32.99 12.54 -7.21
CA GLN A 318 33.04 11.10 -7.49
C GLN A 318 32.59 10.87 -8.94
N THR A 319 33.52 10.79 -9.90
CA THR A 319 33.18 10.55 -11.32
C THR A 319 32.29 9.32 -11.47
N VAL A 320 32.68 8.20 -10.85
CA VAL A 320 31.80 7.05 -10.68
C VAL A 320 31.13 7.15 -9.31
N CYS A 321 29.84 7.48 -9.26
CA CYS A 321 29.09 7.58 -8.01
C CYS A 321 27.79 6.77 -8.04
N GLY A 322 27.50 6.04 -6.96
CA GLY A 322 26.19 5.43 -6.71
C GLY A 322 25.45 6.18 -5.61
N PHE A 323 24.17 6.48 -5.81
CA PHE A 323 23.31 7.06 -4.76
C PHE A 323 21.86 6.57 -4.86
N ASP A 324 21.13 6.69 -3.75
CA ASP A 324 19.74 6.27 -3.62
C ASP A 324 18.81 7.48 -3.64
N LEU A 325 17.70 7.32 -4.36
CA LEU A 325 16.72 8.36 -4.63
C LEU A 325 15.31 7.87 -4.28
N LEU A 326 14.59 8.65 -3.47
CA LEU A 326 13.22 8.38 -3.05
C LEU A 326 12.25 9.28 -3.83
N ARG A 327 11.46 8.67 -4.72
CA ARG A 327 10.32 9.32 -5.38
C ARG A 327 9.11 9.27 -4.45
N ALA A 328 8.79 10.40 -3.81
CA ALA A 328 7.70 10.51 -2.84
C ALA A 328 7.02 11.88 -2.94
N ASN A 329 5.69 11.92 -2.86
CA ASN A 329 4.88 13.16 -2.84
C ASN A 329 5.18 14.18 -3.96
N GLY A 330 5.56 13.71 -5.15
CA GLY A 330 5.95 14.55 -6.30
C GLY A 330 7.39 15.08 -6.25
N LYS A 331 8.12 14.83 -5.16
CA LYS A 331 9.54 15.18 -4.97
C LYS A 331 10.44 13.97 -5.25
N SER A 332 11.73 14.26 -5.45
CA SER A 332 12.80 13.28 -5.66
C SER A 332 13.93 13.60 -4.68
N LEU A 333 13.99 12.84 -3.59
CA LEU A 333 14.85 13.11 -2.43
C LEU A 333 16.07 12.20 -2.42
N VAL A 334 17.27 12.72 -2.14
CA VAL A 334 18.48 11.90 -1.96
C VAL A 334 18.53 11.39 -0.52
N CYS A 335 18.76 10.09 -0.31
CA CYS A 335 18.71 9.47 1.03
C CYS A 335 19.92 8.63 1.44
N ASP A 336 20.84 8.34 0.50
CA ASP A 336 22.10 7.62 0.73
C ASP A 336 23.07 7.90 -0.44
N VAL A 337 24.34 8.19 -0.17
CA VAL A 337 25.39 8.40 -1.20
C VAL A 337 26.54 7.44 -0.91
N ASN A 338 26.82 6.53 -1.85
CA ASN A 338 27.72 5.38 -1.64
C ASN A 338 29.13 5.58 -2.21
N GLY A 339 29.38 6.67 -2.95
CA GLY A 339 30.60 6.82 -3.74
C GLY A 339 30.74 5.74 -4.82
N PHE A 340 31.96 5.25 -5.04
CA PHE A 340 32.29 4.35 -6.17
C PHE A 340 31.41 3.08 -6.24
N SER A 341 30.56 3.00 -7.27
CA SER A 341 29.58 1.92 -7.44
C SER A 341 29.27 1.66 -8.92
N PHE A 342 29.29 0.40 -9.35
CA PHE A 342 28.96 -0.02 -10.71
C PHE A 342 27.66 -0.84 -10.78
N VAL A 343 26.95 -0.71 -11.91
CA VAL A 343 25.82 -1.56 -12.30
C VAL A 343 26.29 -3.01 -12.50
N LYS A 344 25.43 -4.00 -12.20
CA LYS A 344 25.84 -5.43 -12.11
C LYS A 344 25.27 -6.34 -13.20
N THR A 345 24.43 -5.81 -14.09
CA THR A 345 23.63 -6.63 -15.03
C THR A 345 23.43 -6.03 -16.43
N SER A 346 23.66 -4.72 -16.62
CA SER A 346 23.54 -4.08 -17.93
C SER A 346 24.85 -4.15 -18.70
N GLN A 347 24.83 -4.78 -19.89
CA GLN A 347 25.97 -4.78 -20.81
C GLN A 347 26.18 -3.39 -21.42
N LYS A 348 25.10 -2.71 -21.85
CA LYS A 348 25.15 -1.31 -22.31
C LYS A 348 25.82 -0.37 -21.29
N TYR A 349 25.57 -0.54 -19.98
CA TYR A 349 26.29 0.25 -18.97
C TYR A 349 27.81 -0.03 -18.98
N TYR A 350 28.25 -1.26 -19.25
CA TYR A 350 29.70 -1.55 -19.37
C TYR A 350 30.30 -0.95 -20.62
N ASP A 351 29.58 -0.99 -21.75
CA ASP A 351 29.99 -0.31 -22.98
C ASP A 351 30.06 1.22 -22.75
N ASP A 352 28.96 1.86 -22.35
CA ASP A 352 28.86 3.31 -22.06
C ASP A 352 29.91 3.77 -21.04
N CYS A 353 30.03 3.07 -19.89
CA CYS A 353 30.96 3.45 -18.82
C CYS A 353 32.42 3.28 -19.25
N SER A 354 32.74 2.24 -20.03
CA SER A 354 34.10 2.06 -20.56
C SER A 354 34.47 3.15 -21.57
N GLN A 355 33.52 3.57 -22.41
CA GLN A 355 33.73 4.65 -23.37
C GLN A 355 33.98 5.97 -22.61
N LEU A 356 33.03 6.39 -21.78
CA LEU A 356 33.09 7.68 -21.05
C LEU A 356 34.32 7.80 -20.14
N LEU A 357 34.76 6.72 -19.49
CA LEU A 357 35.98 6.73 -18.69
C LEU A 357 37.25 6.84 -19.54
N GLY A 358 37.33 6.14 -20.68
CA GLY A 358 38.46 6.25 -21.60
C GLY A 358 38.57 7.65 -22.21
N GLU A 359 37.44 8.19 -22.67
CA GLU A 359 37.33 9.56 -23.18
C GLU A 359 37.76 10.60 -22.14
N LEU A 360 37.24 10.52 -20.92
CA LEU A 360 37.58 11.45 -19.84
C LEU A 360 39.08 11.44 -19.50
N ILE A 361 39.70 10.25 -19.44
CA ILE A 361 41.13 10.10 -19.17
C ILE A 361 41.97 10.75 -20.28
N LEU A 362 41.65 10.46 -21.55
CA LEU A 362 42.40 10.99 -22.69
C LEU A 362 42.22 12.50 -22.87
N GLN A 363 41.00 13.02 -22.69
CA GLN A 363 40.72 14.46 -22.74
C GLN A 363 41.50 15.27 -21.69
N ASN A 364 41.77 14.70 -20.52
CA ASN A 364 42.51 15.38 -19.45
C ASN A 364 44.03 15.24 -19.56
N LEU A 365 44.55 14.13 -20.12
CA LEU A 365 45.99 13.84 -20.12
C LEU A 365 46.67 14.01 -21.50
N VAL A 366 45.94 13.82 -22.61
CA VAL A 366 46.46 13.97 -23.98
C VAL A 366 45.52 14.79 -24.88
N PRO A 367 45.06 15.99 -24.46
CA PRO A 367 44.04 16.77 -25.17
C PRO A 367 44.38 17.07 -26.64
N ASN A 368 45.66 17.25 -26.99
CA ASN A 368 46.09 17.52 -28.36
C ASN A 368 45.94 16.31 -29.31
N PHE A 369 45.85 15.09 -28.78
CA PHE A 369 45.57 13.88 -29.55
C PHE A 369 44.06 13.58 -29.66
N TRP A 370 43.21 14.32 -28.92
CA TRP A 370 41.78 14.08 -28.87
C TRP A 370 41.02 14.84 -29.98
N ILE A 371 41.04 14.27 -31.19
CA ILE A 371 40.22 14.72 -32.33
C ILE A 371 39.03 13.75 -32.50
N PRO A 372 37.79 14.14 -32.15
CA PRO A 372 36.62 13.24 -32.21
C PRO A 372 36.25 12.74 -33.61
N SER A 373 36.80 13.33 -34.67
CA SER A 373 36.38 13.16 -36.07
C SER A 373 37.27 12.25 -36.92
N GLN A 374 38.21 11.50 -36.33
CA GLN A 374 39.09 10.56 -37.08
C GLN A 374 39.22 9.15 -36.51
N ILE A 375 38.52 8.79 -35.43
CA ILE A 375 38.37 7.38 -35.06
C ILE A 375 37.16 6.81 -35.81
N ASP A 376 37.42 6.26 -37.00
CA ASP A 376 36.53 5.26 -37.63
C ASP A 376 36.50 4.01 -36.74
N TYR A 377 35.74 4.07 -35.66
CA TYR A 377 35.30 2.87 -34.96
C TYR A 377 34.58 2.01 -36.01
N PRO A 378 35.02 0.77 -36.28
CA PRO A 378 34.25 -0.11 -37.13
C PRO A 378 32.91 -0.30 -36.43
N GLN A 379 31.86 0.32 -36.97
CA GLN A 379 30.53 0.20 -36.40
C GLN A 379 30.20 -1.29 -36.42
N LEU A 380 30.17 -1.90 -35.23
CA LEU A 380 29.47 -3.15 -35.01
C LEU A 380 28.11 -2.94 -35.66
N PRO A 381 27.78 -3.65 -36.76
CA PRO A 381 26.66 -3.27 -37.58
C PRO A 381 25.44 -3.26 -36.69
N LEU A 382 24.75 -2.10 -36.62
CA LEU A 382 23.46 -1.98 -35.95
C LEU A 382 22.63 -3.15 -36.44
N SER A 383 22.40 -4.13 -35.55
CA SER A 383 21.91 -5.46 -35.93
C SER A 383 20.61 -5.24 -36.70
N PRO A 384 20.59 -5.52 -38.02
CA PRO A 384 19.84 -4.76 -39.00
C PRO A 384 18.43 -4.60 -38.50
N GLU A 385 18.03 -3.34 -38.28
CA GLU A 385 16.83 -2.99 -37.52
C GLU A 385 15.74 -3.94 -37.93
N THR A 386 15.44 -4.89 -37.05
CA THR A 386 14.35 -5.81 -37.30
C THR A 386 13.16 -4.99 -36.87
N PRO A 387 12.38 -4.37 -37.79
CA PRO A 387 11.14 -3.75 -37.37
C PRO A 387 10.40 -4.85 -36.63
N ALA A 388 10.07 -4.59 -35.36
CA ALA A 388 9.15 -5.44 -34.66
C ALA A 388 7.83 -5.29 -35.42
N VAL A 389 7.61 -6.15 -36.42
CA VAL A 389 6.35 -6.28 -37.14
C VAL A 389 5.38 -6.89 -36.15
N VAL A 390 4.95 -6.06 -35.21
CA VAL A 390 3.81 -6.30 -34.35
C VAL A 390 2.67 -6.60 -35.32
N PRO A 391 2.09 -7.81 -35.28
CA PRO A 391 0.97 -8.10 -36.15
C PRO A 391 -0.14 -7.10 -35.81
N VAL A 392 -0.53 -6.26 -36.77
CA VAL A 392 -1.59 -5.27 -36.62
C VAL A 392 -2.93 -6.00 -36.58
N GLY A 393 -3.19 -6.65 -35.45
CA GLY A 393 -4.51 -7.02 -35.00
C GLY A 393 -5.09 -5.88 -34.16
N THR A 394 -6.42 -5.77 -34.18
CA THR A 394 -7.19 -4.81 -33.38
C THR A 394 -7.15 -5.20 -31.89
N SER A 395 -6.00 -5.01 -31.24
CA SER A 395 -5.78 -5.38 -29.85
C SER A 395 -5.89 -4.16 -28.93
N MET A 396 -7.06 -4.01 -28.32
CA MET A 396 -7.33 -3.06 -27.24
C MET A 396 -6.23 -3.10 -26.16
N GLU A 397 -5.58 -1.97 -25.90
CA GLU A 397 -4.62 -1.84 -24.79
C GLU A 397 -5.33 -1.40 -23.51
N LEU A 398 -5.23 -2.18 -22.44
CA LEU A 398 -5.71 -1.77 -21.12
C LEU A 398 -4.91 -0.54 -20.64
N ARG A 399 -5.61 0.56 -20.35
CA ARG A 399 -5.01 1.83 -19.86
C ARG A 399 -5.35 2.15 -18.40
N CYS A 400 -6.56 1.86 -17.93
CA CYS A 400 -6.94 2.09 -16.54
C CYS A 400 -7.67 0.91 -15.91
N VAL A 401 -7.42 0.66 -14.63
CA VAL A 401 -8.22 -0.21 -13.75
C VAL A 401 -8.62 0.59 -12.52
N VAL A 402 -9.89 0.96 -12.43
CA VAL A 402 -10.48 1.56 -11.22
C VAL A 402 -11.28 0.47 -10.50
N ALA A 403 -10.86 0.09 -9.29
CA ALA A 403 -11.52 -0.95 -8.50
C ALA A 403 -11.98 -0.40 -7.15
N ILE A 404 -13.21 -0.74 -6.75
CA ILE A 404 -13.88 -0.27 -5.55
C ILE A 404 -14.29 -1.49 -4.75
N ILE A 405 -13.84 -1.60 -3.50
CA ILE A 405 -13.90 -2.84 -2.72
C ILE A 405 -14.44 -2.56 -1.32
N ARG A 406 -15.48 -3.29 -0.87
CA ARG A 406 -15.95 -3.23 0.54
C ARG A 406 -14.87 -3.81 1.46
N HIS A 407 -14.70 -3.26 2.66
CA HIS A 407 -13.82 -3.88 3.68
C HIS A 407 -14.15 -5.37 3.94
N GLY A 408 -13.17 -6.13 4.44
CA GLY A 408 -13.33 -7.55 4.79
C GLY A 408 -14.18 -7.79 6.05
N ASP A 409 -14.32 -9.07 6.41
CA ASP A 409 -15.06 -9.52 7.60
C ASP A 409 -14.52 -8.93 8.91
N ARG A 410 -15.43 -8.64 9.86
CA ARG A 410 -15.13 -7.82 11.05
C ARG A 410 -16.01 -8.16 12.25
N THR A 411 -15.47 -7.94 13.45
CA THR A 411 -16.20 -8.09 14.73
C THR A 411 -17.40 -7.12 14.84
N PRO A 412 -18.51 -7.48 15.51
CA PRO A 412 -19.67 -6.59 15.66
C PRO A 412 -19.31 -5.28 16.37
N LYS A 413 -19.89 -4.15 15.91
CA LYS A 413 -19.53 -2.80 16.38
C LYS A 413 -20.40 -2.38 17.56
N GLN A 414 -19.88 -2.56 18.76
CA GLN A 414 -20.63 -2.41 20.01
C GLN A 414 -20.59 -0.97 20.56
N LYS A 415 -21.63 -0.60 21.32
CA LYS A 415 -21.83 0.76 21.87
C LYS A 415 -22.58 0.70 23.21
N MET A 416 -21.98 1.26 24.26
CA MET A 416 -22.64 1.49 25.56
C MET A 416 -22.78 2.99 25.83
N LYS A 417 -23.79 3.36 26.64
CA LYS A 417 -24.02 4.74 27.09
C LYS A 417 -24.29 4.75 28.60
N MET A 418 -23.68 5.68 29.32
CA MET A 418 -24.02 5.98 30.71
C MET A 418 -23.93 7.48 30.98
N VAL A 419 -24.74 7.97 31.91
CA VAL A 419 -24.54 9.28 32.51
C VAL A 419 -23.47 9.12 33.59
N VAL A 420 -22.57 10.10 33.71
CA VAL A 420 -21.58 10.21 34.78
C VAL A 420 -21.65 11.60 35.42
N SER A 421 -21.46 11.64 36.73
CA SER A 421 -21.52 12.81 37.60
C SER A 421 -20.36 12.87 38.60
N HIS A 422 -19.63 11.76 38.78
CA HIS A 422 -18.49 11.68 39.69
C HIS A 422 -17.35 12.64 39.31
N LYS A 423 -16.75 13.27 40.34
CA LYS A 423 -15.72 14.33 40.23
C LYS A 423 -14.59 13.99 39.25
N LEU A 424 -14.08 12.76 39.28
CA LEU A 424 -13.00 12.29 38.39
C LEU A 424 -13.34 12.41 36.88
N PHE A 425 -14.59 12.17 36.49
CA PHE A 425 -15.02 12.33 35.08
C PHE A 425 -15.19 13.80 34.70
N LEU A 426 -15.50 14.68 35.66
CA LEU A 426 -15.57 16.13 35.45
C LEU A 426 -14.17 16.73 35.33
N GLU A 427 -13.25 16.36 36.22
CA GLU A 427 -11.83 16.76 36.16
C GLU A 427 -11.16 16.33 34.85
N LEU A 428 -11.44 15.12 34.38
CA LEU A 428 -10.96 14.62 33.09
C LEU A 428 -11.60 15.38 31.91
N TRP A 429 -12.88 15.73 32.00
CA TRP A 429 -13.56 16.54 30.98
C TRP A 429 -12.97 17.95 30.88
N ASP A 430 -12.73 18.59 32.02
CA ASP A 430 -12.16 19.94 32.10
C ASP A 430 -10.67 19.93 31.65
N ARG A 431 -9.90 18.90 32.02
CA ARG A 431 -8.48 18.71 31.64
C ARG A 431 -8.23 18.58 30.14
N TYR A 432 -9.17 18.01 29.39
CA TYR A 432 -9.07 17.85 27.93
C TYR A 432 -9.97 18.84 27.17
N ASN A 433 -10.17 20.05 27.70
CA ASN A 433 -10.92 21.18 27.11
C ASN A 433 -12.34 20.82 26.63
N GLY A 434 -13.02 19.90 27.33
CA GLY A 434 -14.35 19.41 26.93
C GLY A 434 -15.43 20.48 26.90
N GLU A 435 -15.32 21.54 27.70
CA GLU A 435 -16.25 22.67 27.69
C GLU A 435 -16.20 23.48 26.39
N GLU A 436 -15.01 23.72 25.83
CA GLU A 436 -14.82 24.51 24.59
C GLU A 436 -15.36 23.77 23.36
N GLU A 437 -15.07 22.47 23.21
CA GLU A 437 -15.59 21.65 22.12
C GLU A 437 -17.06 21.20 22.32
N GLY A 438 -17.60 21.33 23.55
CA GLY A 438 -18.91 20.77 23.95
C GLY A 438 -18.99 19.24 23.90
N ARG A 439 -17.89 18.56 23.58
CA ARG A 439 -17.74 17.11 23.39
C ARG A 439 -16.27 16.70 23.59
N LEU A 440 -16.05 15.45 23.93
CA LEU A 440 -14.71 14.85 24.02
C LEU A 440 -14.64 13.58 23.17
N LYS A 441 -13.46 13.28 22.60
CA LYS A 441 -13.19 12.08 21.77
C LYS A 441 -11.83 11.48 22.14
N LEU A 442 -11.82 10.58 23.11
CA LEU A 442 -10.59 9.90 23.55
C LEU A 442 -10.32 8.67 22.69
N LYS A 443 -9.10 8.60 22.12
CA LYS A 443 -8.59 7.49 21.28
C LYS A 443 -7.21 6.99 21.74
N LYS A 444 -6.37 7.85 22.36
CA LYS A 444 -4.94 7.51 22.62
C LYS A 444 -4.81 6.52 23.80
N PRO A 445 -3.83 5.60 23.79
CA PRO A 445 -3.58 4.64 24.89
C PRO A 445 -3.62 5.28 26.29
N LYS A 446 -2.83 6.34 26.51
CA LYS A 446 -2.80 7.09 27.79
C LYS A 446 -4.17 7.61 28.24
N GLN A 447 -5.02 8.06 27.31
CA GLN A 447 -6.38 8.56 27.61
C GLN A 447 -7.36 7.43 27.96
N LEU A 448 -7.20 6.26 27.33
CA LEU A 448 -8.03 5.08 27.60
C LEU A 448 -7.62 4.39 28.91
N GLN A 449 -6.33 4.39 29.23
CA GLN A 449 -5.78 3.97 30.52
C GLN A 449 -6.33 4.85 31.66
N GLU A 450 -6.33 6.17 31.49
CA GLU A 450 -6.89 7.11 32.48
C GLU A 450 -8.38 6.84 32.78
N ILE A 451 -9.20 6.55 31.76
CA ILE A 451 -10.61 6.14 31.95
C ILE A 451 -10.70 4.78 32.67
N LEU A 452 -9.84 3.82 32.33
CA LEU A 452 -9.80 2.50 32.97
C LEU A 452 -9.43 2.61 34.45
N ASP A 453 -8.45 3.44 34.81
CA ASP A 453 -8.03 3.60 36.20
C ASP A 453 -9.09 4.31 37.04
N ILE A 454 -9.75 5.35 36.50
CA ILE A 454 -10.97 5.93 37.12
C ILE A 454 -12.05 4.86 37.32
N THR A 455 -12.24 3.96 36.35
CA THR A 455 -13.22 2.86 36.42
C THR A 455 -12.85 1.85 37.52
N ARG A 456 -11.55 1.52 37.67
CA ARG A 456 -11.04 0.65 38.73
C ARG A 456 -11.27 1.25 40.11
N THR A 457 -10.86 2.50 40.33
CA THR A 457 -11.08 3.22 41.62
C THR A 457 -12.56 3.23 42.04
N LEU A 458 -13.48 3.46 41.10
CA LEU A 458 -14.92 3.44 41.36
C LEU A 458 -15.52 2.04 41.60
N LEU A 459 -14.87 0.98 41.12
CA LEU A 459 -15.30 -0.40 41.35
C LEU A 459 -14.73 -1.00 42.65
N GLU A 460 -13.50 -0.62 42.99
CA GLU A 460 -12.76 -1.06 44.18
C GLU A 460 -13.19 -0.35 45.46
N GLY A 461 -13.80 0.84 45.34
CA GLY A 461 -14.56 1.46 46.43
C GLY A 461 -13.70 2.01 47.57
N GLN A 462 -12.69 2.82 47.24
CA GLN A 462 -11.96 3.56 48.27
C GLN A 462 -12.90 4.50 49.05
N SER A 463 -13.10 4.22 50.33
CA SER A 463 -14.10 4.83 51.22
C SER A 463 -13.91 6.32 51.57
N SER A 464 -13.13 7.05 50.76
CA SER A 464 -12.70 8.44 50.99
C SER A 464 -13.25 9.44 49.98
N LEU A 465 -13.94 9.00 48.92
CA LEU A 465 -14.34 9.85 47.77
C LEU A 465 -15.85 10.06 47.59
N GLY A 466 -16.70 9.50 48.46
CA GLY A 466 -18.16 9.71 48.46
C GLY A 466 -18.97 8.54 47.89
N GLU A 467 -20.30 8.71 47.82
CA GLU A 467 -21.19 7.69 47.26
C GLU A 467 -21.03 7.58 45.73
N VAL A 468 -20.85 6.35 45.23
CA VAL A 468 -20.76 6.06 43.80
C VAL A 468 -22.16 6.13 43.18
N SER A 469 -22.48 7.27 42.57
CA SER A 469 -23.76 7.52 41.88
C SER A 469 -23.94 6.69 40.59
N GLU A 470 -22.82 6.20 40.05
CA GLU A 470 -22.71 5.55 38.75
C GLU A 470 -23.23 4.11 38.76
N ASN A 471 -23.80 3.68 37.64
CA ASN A 471 -24.28 2.32 37.47
C ASN A 471 -23.12 1.31 37.49
N ARG A 472 -22.95 0.60 38.61
CA ARG A 472 -21.85 -0.36 38.86
C ARG A 472 -21.73 -1.45 37.78
N LEU A 473 -22.82 -1.96 37.23
CA LEU A 473 -22.78 -2.95 36.13
C LEU A 473 -22.17 -2.34 34.85
N LYS A 474 -22.47 -1.07 34.54
CA LYS A 474 -21.85 -0.37 33.40
C LYS A 474 -20.40 0.00 33.66
N LEU A 475 -20.00 0.32 34.89
CA LEU A 475 -18.59 0.45 35.23
C LEU A 475 -17.85 -0.88 35.04
N GLN A 476 -18.45 -2.00 35.46
CA GLN A 476 -17.86 -3.33 35.32
C GLN A 476 -17.74 -3.76 33.85
N GLN A 477 -18.76 -3.50 33.01
CA GLN A 477 -18.65 -3.66 31.56
C GLN A 477 -17.57 -2.75 30.94
N MET A 478 -17.46 -1.49 31.40
CA MET A 478 -16.44 -0.55 30.92
C MET A 478 -15.03 -1.03 31.28
N LYS A 479 -14.82 -1.59 32.48
CA LYS A 479 -13.58 -2.26 32.88
C LYS A 479 -13.25 -3.41 31.94
N SER A 480 -14.15 -4.40 31.77
CA SER A 480 -13.92 -5.56 30.91
C SER A 480 -13.63 -5.19 29.45
N VAL A 481 -14.34 -4.19 28.90
CA VAL A 481 -14.09 -3.69 27.52
C VAL A 481 -12.74 -2.99 27.38
N LEU A 482 -12.27 -2.28 28.41
CA LEU A 482 -10.97 -1.58 28.38
C LEU A 482 -9.78 -2.51 28.69
N GLU A 483 -9.98 -3.56 29.50
CA GLU A 483 -8.95 -4.55 29.88
C GLU A 483 -8.77 -5.70 28.88
N MET A 484 -9.77 -5.98 28.03
CA MET A 484 -9.67 -6.94 26.91
C MET A 484 -8.38 -6.73 26.09
N TYR A 485 -7.76 -7.82 25.64
CA TYR A 485 -6.42 -7.85 25.01
C TYR A 485 -5.24 -7.36 25.90
N GLY A 486 -5.47 -6.92 27.14
CA GLY A 486 -4.43 -6.51 28.10
C GLY A 486 -3.68 -5.20 27.82
N HIS A 487 -3.83 -4.62 26.64
CA HIS A 487 -3.17 -3.38 26.20
C HIS A 487 -3.99 -2.65 25.12
N PHE A 488 -3.59 -1.43 24.73
CA PHE A 488 -4.40 -0.54 23.87
C PHE A 488 -3.90 -0.38 22.41
N SER A 489 -2.85 -1.07 21.99
CA SER A 489 -2.29 -0.98 20.62
C SER A 489 -3.05 -1.81 19.59
N GLY A 490 -3.29 -1.27 18.40
CA GLY A 490 -3.99 -1.96 17.29
C GLY A 490 -5.52 -2.08 17.43
N ILE A 491 -6.11 -1.54 18.49
CA ILE A 491 -7.47 -1.85 18.95
C ILE A 491 -8.41 -0.64 18.78
N ASN A 492 -9.61 -0.84 18.23
CA ASN A 492 -10.54 0.22 17.83
C ASN A 492 -11.49 0.69 18.97
N ARG A 493 -10.91 0.98 20.14
CA ARG A 493 -11.63 1.59 21.27
C ARG A 493 -11.77 3.10 21.11
N LYS A 494 -12.93 3.64 21.50
CA LYS A 494 -13.14 5.09 21.61
C LYS A 494 -14.14 5.43 22.71
N VAL A 495 -13.74 6.26 23.65
CA VAL A 495 -14.64 6.93 24.60
C VAL A 495 -15.02 8.28 24.02
N GLN A 496 -16.32 8.56 23.93
CA GLN A 496 -16.83 9.89 23.61
C GLN A 496 -17.61 10.41 24.81
N ILE A 497 -17.30 11.61 25.29
CA ILE A 497 -18.08 12.28 26.33
C ILE A 497 -18.83 13.45 25.69
N LYS A 498 -20.00 13.82 26.22
CA LYS A 498 -20.77 15.00 25.81
C LYS A 498 -21.34 15.73 27.02
N SER A 499 -21.45 17.06 26.92
CA SER A 499 -22.24 17.84 27.87
C SER A 499 -23.73 17.51 27.76
N MET A 500 -24.40 17.37 28.91
CA MET A 500 -25.86 17.18 28.98
C MET A 500 -26.64 18.49 28.75
N ASN A 501 -25.97 19.64 28.70
CA ASN A 501 -26.60 20.96 28.58
C ASN A 501 -27.00 21.34 27.14
N ASP A 502 -26.56 20.58 26.12
CA ASP A 502 -26.99 20.78 24.73
C ASP A 502 -28.43 20.27 24.54
N LYS A 503 -29.35 21.19 24.18
CA LYS A 503 -30.77 20.91 23.89
C LYS A 503 -30.97 19.76 22.89
N ARG A 504 -30.02 19.50 21.99
CA ARG A 504 -30.07 18.39 21.00
C ARG A 504 -29.93 17.00 21.63
N ASN A 505 -29.61 16.88 22.91
CA ASN A 505 -29.60 15.60 23.63
C ASN A 505 -30.89 15.34 24.44
N TYR A 506 -31.83 16.28 24.51
CA TYR A 506 -32.97 16.24 25.44
C TYR A 506 -33.87 14.99 25.26
N ASP A 507 -34.13 14.56 24.02
CA ASP A 507 -34.92 13.35 23.73
C ASP A 507 -34.20 12.03 24.05
N MET A 508 -32.88 12.06 24.17
CA MET A 508 -32.14 10.94 24.78
C MET A 508 -32.21 11.01 26.30
N ILE A 509 -32.18 12.20 26.92
CA ILE A 509 -32.25 12.38 28.37
C ILE A 509 -33.59 11.87 28.93
N THR A 510 -34.71 12.15 28.26
CA THR A 510 -36.04 11.63 28.65
C THR A 510 -36.13 10.12 28.53
N LYS A 511 -35.66 9.52 27.42
CA LYS A 511 -35.66 8.06 27.24
C LYS A 511 -34.72 7.33 28.22
N PHE A 512 -33.56 7.90 28.57
CA PHE A 512 -32.58 7.23 29.44
C PHE A 512 -32.91 7.28 30.95
N LYS A 513 -33.77 8.19 31.42
CA LYS A 513 -34.27 8.15 32.82
C LYS A 513 -35.36 7.09 33.07
N GLY A 514 -36.04 6.63 32.02
CA GLY A 514 -37.01 5.53 32.09
C GLY A 514 -38.38 5.91 32.66
N ARG A 515 -39.35 4.99 32.55
CA ARG A 515 -40.77 5.18 32.94
C ARG A 515 -41.02 5.15 34.47
N ASN A 516 -40.06 5.54 35.30
CA ASN A 516 -40.22 5.57 36.76
C ASN A 516 -40.80 6.92 37.22
N LYS A 517 -42.12 6.90 37.49
CA LYS A 517 -42.96 7.86 38.25
C LYS A 517 -42.60 9.35 38.19
N THR A 518 -43.58 10.11 37.71
CA THR A 518 -43.71 11.56 37.86
C THR A 518 -43.70 12.00 39.34
N THR A 519 -42.57 12.54 39.80
CA THR A 519 -42.45 13.48 40.94
C THR A 519 -41.15 14.27 40.81
N ASP A 520 -41.15 15.48 41.35
CA ASP A 520 -40.02 16.40 41.58
C ASP A 520 -39.16 16.82 40.37
N LEU A 521 -39.52 17.98 39.80
CA LEU A 521 -38.58 18.88 39.13
C LEU A 521 -37.71 19.63 40.16
N SER A 522 -36.91 18.91 40.95
CA SER A 522 -35.76 19.49 41.64
C SER A 522 -34.51 19.25 40.79
N ILE A 523 -34.06 20.29 40.08
CA ILE A 523 -32.81 20.23 39.32
C ILE A 523 -31.65 20.27 40.32
N SER A 524 -31.10 19.10 40.66
CA SER A 524 -29.83 19.01 41.37
C SER A 524 -28.77 19.77 40.57
N THR A 525 -28.01 20.63 41.24
CA THR A 525 -27.01 21.55 40.66
C THR A 525 -25.72 20.86 40.21
N THR A 526 -25.76 19.55 39.95
CA THR A 526 -24.59 18.70 39.66
C THR A 526 -24.33 18.57 38.16
N LYS A 527 -23.21 19.15 37.70
CA LYS A 527 -22.68 19.03 36.32
C LYS A 527 -22.62 17.55 35.93
N SER A 528 -23.40 17.18 34.91
CA SER A 528 -23.58 15.79 34.47
C SER A 528 -23.18 15.62 33.01
N LEU A 529 -22.54 14.50 32.67
CA LEU A 529 -22.01 14.22 31.33
C LEU A 529 -22.53 12.88 30.78
N LEU A 530 -22.63 12.76 29.45
CA LEU A 530 -22.97 11.52 28.76
C LEU A 530 -21.69 10.84 28.24
N LEU A 531 -21.28 9.74 28.88
CA LEU A 531 -20.17 8.89 28.45
C LEU A 531 -20.68 7.80 27.49
N ILE A 532 -19.96 7.63 26.38
CA ILE A 532 -20.26 6.69 25.29
C ILE A 532 -18.98 5.93 24.91
N LEU A 533 -18.80 4.73 25.44
CA LEU A 533 -17.72 3.81 25.02
C LEU A 533 -18.18 2.98 23.81
N LYS A 534 -17.29 2.85 22.82
CA LYS A 534 -17.46 2.09 21.58
C LYS A 534 -16.24 1.19 21.36
N TRP A 535 -16.49 -0.04 20.92
CA TRP A 535 -15.49 -1.08 20.67
C TRP A 535 -15.96 -2.04 19.56
N GLY A 536 -15.08 -2.93 19.11
CA GLY A 536 -15.34 -3.82 17.97
C GLY A 536 -15.45 -3.05 16.64
N GLY A 537 -15.82 -3.76 15.58
CA GLY A 537 -15.63 -3.28 14.21
C GLY A 537 -14.19 -3.45 13.72
N GLU A 538 -13.50 -4.46 14.25
CA GLU A 538 -12.10 -4.82 13.99
C GLU A 538 -12.04 -5.92 12.94
N LEU A 539 -11.06 -5.88 12.02
CA LEU A 539 -10.96 -6.85 10.93
C LEU A 539 -10.58 -8.23 11.47
N THR A 540 -11.35 -9.28 11.15
CA THR A 540 -11.04 -10.63 11.63
C THR A 540 -9.83 -11.23 10.90
N ALA A 541 -9.21 -12.27 11.47
CA ALA A 541 -8.20 -13.06 10.76
C ALA A 541 -8.74 -13.68 9.45
N MET A 542 -10.03 -14.06 9.42
CA MET A 542 -10.71 -14.47 8.19
C MET A 542 -10.77 -13.32 7.17
N GLY A 543 -11.16 -12.11 7.59
CA GLY A 543 -11.17 -10.92 6.73
C GLY A 543 -9.80 -10.54 6.19
N LYS A 544 -8.74 -10.61 7.02
CA LYS A 544 -7.32 -10.45 6.62
C LYS A 544 -6.93 -11.48 5.56
N LYS A 545 -7.29 -12.76 5.75
CA LYS A 545 -6.99 -13.84 4.81
C LYS A 545 -7.76 -13.72 3.48
N GLN A 546 -9.08 -13.49 3.53
CA GLN A 546 -9.92 -13.34 2.34
C GLN A 546 -9.47 -12.14 1.48
N ALA A 547 -9.04 -11.04 2.09
CA ALA A 547 -8.49 -9.89 1.37
C ALA A 547 -7.17 -10.21 0.66
N GLU A 548 -6.26 -10.97 1.30
CA GLU A 548 -5.01 -11.42 0.68
C GLU A 548 -5.26 -12.43 -0.46
N GLU A 549 -6.21 -13.35 -0.29
CA GLU A 549 -6.66 -14.30 -1.33
C GLU A 549 -7.28 -13.58 -2.54
N LEU A 550 -8.16 -12.60 -2.29
CA LEU A 550 -8.76 -11.78 -3.34
C LEU A 550 -7.69 -10.98 -4.10
N GLY A 551 -6.80 -10.26 -3.41
CA GLY A 551 -5.72 -9.51 -4.06
C GLY A 551 -4.82 -10.41 -4.92
N ARG A 552 -4.53 -11.63 -4.44
CA ARG A 552 -3.75 -12.64 -5.17
C ARG A 552 -4.44 -13.09 -6.47
N ALA A 553 -5.75 -13.29 -6.45
CA ALA A 553 -6.53 -13.59 -7.65
C ALA A 553 -6.70 -12.38 -8.58
N PHE A 554 -6.85 -11.17 -8.01
CA PHE A 554 -7.06 -9.91 -8.74
C PHE A 554 -5.90 -9.57 -9.71
N ARG A 555 -4.69 -10.11 -9.48
CA ARG A 555 -3.60 -10.05 -10.46
C ARG A 555 -4.02 -10.56 -11.85
N CYS A 556 -4.95 -11.51 -11.92
CA CYS A 556 -5.41 -12.13 -13.17
C CYS A 556 -6.33 -11.21 -14.01
N VAL A 557 -6.80 -10.10 -13.44
CA VAL A 557 -7.50 -9.02 -14.17
C VAL A 557 -6.57 -8.35 -15.19
N TYR A 558 -5.26 -8.36 -14.95
CA TYR A 558 -4.27 -7.74 -15.83
C TYR A 558 -3.83 -8.73 -16.92
N PRO A 559 -4.12 -8.46 -18.22
CA PRO A 559 -3.78 -9.40 -19.28
C PRO A 559 -2.26 -9.52 -19.44
N GLY A 560 -1.76 -10.74 -19.24
CA GLY A 560 -0.40 -11.12 -19.62
C GLY A 560 -0.21 -10.91 -21.11
N GLY A 561 0.90 -10.25 -21.49
CA GLY A 561 1.26 -10.06 -22.90
C GLY A 561 1.64 -11.38 -23.59
N GLN A 562 2.05 -11.30 -24.86
CA GLN A 562 2.50 -12.49 -25.58
C GLN A 562 3.87 -12.99 -25.05
N GLY A 563 4.26 -14.22 -25.43
CA GLY A 563 5.51 -14.87 -24.99
C GLY A 563 5.34 -15.84 -23.81
N GLU A 564 6.45 -16.37 -23.28
CA GLU A 564 6.46 -17.42 -22.25
C GLU A 564 5.77 -16.97 -20.94
N TYR A 565 6.13 -15.79 -20.45
CA TYR A 565 5.53 -15.19 -19.25
C TYR A 565 4.03 -14.87 -19.39
N GLY A 566 3.52 -14.80 -20.63
CA GLY A 566 2.09 -14.62 -20.91
C GLY A 566 1.22 -15.81 -20.53
N ARG A 567 1.83 -16.99 -20.32
CA ARG A 567 1.12 -18.23 -19.98
C ARG A 567 0.91 -18.44 -18.48
N VAL A 568 1.41 -17.53 -17.64
CA VAL A 568 1.28 -17.58 -16.18
C VAL A 568 0.30 -16.50 -15.71
N PRO A 569 -0.90 -16.85 -15.23
CA PRO A 569 -1.88 -15.87 -14.75
C PRO A 569 -1.30 -14.94 -13.69
N GLY A 570 -1.62 -13.65 -13.79
CA GLY A 570 -1.18 -12.61 -12.84
C GLY A 570 0.29 -12.19 -12.91
N PHE A 571 1.16 -12.87 -13.67
CA PHE A 571 2.57 -12.47 -13.78
C PHE A 571 2.76 -11.17 -14.57
N GLY A 572 1.83 -10.85 -15.47
CA GLY A 572 1.81 -9.59 -16.23
C GLY A 572 1.73 -8.35 -15.34
N PHE A 573 0.89 -8.38 -14.29
CA PHE A 573 0.78 -7.29 -13.31
C PHE A 573 2.11 -7.03 -12.60
N LEU A 574 2.72 -8.06 -12.01
CA LEU A 574 3.96 -7.94 -11.25
C LEU A 574 5.08 -7.36 -12.12
N ARG A 575 5.27 -7.88 -13.35
CA ARG A 575 6.27 -7.35 -14.29
C ARG A 575 6.02 -5.89 -14.68
N LEU A 576 4.77 -5.47 -14.85
CA LEU A 576 4.45 -4.08 -15.20
C LEU A 576 4.75 -3.13 -14.03
N HIS A 577 4.25 -3.43 -12.83
CA HIS A 577 4.50 -2.64 -11.62
C HIS A 577 6.00 -2.50 -11.33
N SER A 578 6.74 -3.61 -11.34
CA SER A 578 8.20 -3.59 -11.14
C SER A 578 8.97 -2.77 -12.19
N THR A 579 8.46 -2.64 -13.42
CA THR A 579 9.08 -1.82 -14.47
C THR A 579 8.59 -0.37 -14.52
N TYR A 580 7.88 0.11 -13.49
CA TYR A 580 7.24 1.44 -13.43
C TYR A 580 6.30 1.78 -14.60
N ARG A 581 5.98 0.82 -15.48
CA ARG A 581 4.97 0.95 -16.54
C ARG A 581 3.56 0.66 -16.02
N HIS A 582 3.37 0.80 -14.71
CA HIS A 582 2.08 0.69 -14.06
C HIS A 582 2.03 1.55 -12.79
N ASP A 583 1.28 2.64 -12.89
CA ASP A 583 0.95 3.58 -11.82
C ASP A 583 -0.10 2.96 -10.87
N LEU A 584 0.37 2.24 -9.83
CA LEU A 584 -0.47 1.72 -8.75
C LEU A 584 -0.67 2.79 -7.66
N LYS A 585 -1.92 3.10 -7.31
CA LYS A 585 -2.25 3.81 -6.07
C LYS A 585 -3.41 3.11 -5.38
N ILE A 586 -3.29 2.95 -4.06
CA ILE A 586 -4.27 2.27 -3.20
C ILE A 586 -4.75 3.29 -2.17
N TYR A 587 -6.07 3.39 -2.00
CA TYR A 587 -6.74 4.40 -1.19
C TYR A 587 -7.68 3.75 -0.18
N ALA A 588 -7.71 4.28 1.04
CA ALA A 588 -8.54 3.79 2.14
C ALA A 588 -9.11 4.94 2.99
N SER A 589 -10.30 4.70 3.56
CA SER A 589 -10.93 5.51 4.61
C SER A 589 -10.09 5.64 5.89
N ASP A 590 -10.44 6.56 6.80
CA ASP A 590 -9.84 6.66 8.16
C ASP A 590 -10.09 5.42 9.04
N GLU A 591 -11.06 4.56 8.67
CA GLU A 591 -11.41 3.38 9.47
C GLU A 591 -10.35 2.27 9.38
N GLY A 592 -9.76 1.90 10.52
CA GLY A 592 -8.70 0.90 10.60
C GLY A 592 -9.01 -0.45 9.93
N ARG A 593 -10.26 -0.95 9.97
CA ARG A 593 -10.62 -2.18 9.25
C ARG A 593 -10.55 -2.04 7.72
N VAL A 594 -10.81 -0.84 7.19
CA VAL A 594 -10.68 -0.52 5.76
C VAL A 594 -9.21 -0.48 5.38
N GLN A 595 -8.38 0.20 6.18
CA GLN A 595 -6.94 0.29 6.02
C GLN A 595 -6.24 -1.08 6.08
N VAL A 596 -6.56 -1.92 7.07
CA VAL A 596 -6.00 -3.28 7.19
C VAL A 596 -6.50 -4.19 6.06
N THR A 597 -7.74 -4.02 5.58
CA THR A 597 -8.21 -4.70 4.35
C THR A 597 -7.37 -4.28 3.14
N ALA A 598 -7.12 -2.98 2.96
CA ALA A 598 -6.33 -2.45 1.86
C ALA A 598 -4.89 -2.97 1.89
N ALA A 599 -4.26 -3.03 3.07
CA ALA A 599 -2.92 -3.58 3.24
C ALA A 599 -2.88 -5.10 2.96
N ALA A 600 -3.87 -5.87 3.45
CA ALA A 600 -3.97 -7.30 3.17
C ALA A 600 -4.18 -7.59 1.67
N PHE A 601 -5.06 -6.81 1.01
CA PHE A 601 -5.25 -6.87 -0.44
C PHE A 601 -3.96 -6.51 -1.18
N ALA A 602 -3.27 -5.43 -0.79
CA ALA A 602 -2.02 -4.98 -1.41
C ALA A 602 -0.92 -6.06 -1.31
N LYS A 603 -0.76 -6.66 -0.13
CA LYS A 603 0.14 -7.81 0.10
C LYS A 603 -0.20 -8.98 -0.86
N GLY A 604 -1.48 -9.34 -0.92
CA GLY A 604 -1.99 -10.36 -1.84
C GLY A 604 -1.73 -10.05 -3.31
N LEU A 605 -1.98 -8.81 -3.73
CA LEU A 605 -1.78 -8.31 -5.10
C LEU A 605 -0.30 -8.31 -5.51
N LEU A 606 0.59 -7.86 -4.63
CA LEU A 606 2.01 -7.64 -4.91
C LEU A 606 2.93 -8.83 -4.57
N ALA A 607 2.36 -9.93 -4.05
CA ALA A 607 3.10 -11.14 -3.65
C ALA A 607 4.08 -10.92 -2.48
N LEU A 608 3.77 -9.98 -1.59
CA LEU A 608 4.62 -9.63 -0.45
C LEU A 608 4.44 -10.65 0.69
N GLU A 609 5.52 -10.91 1.42
CA GLU A 609 5.51 -11.73 2.64
C GLU A 609 5.46 -10.86 3.92
N GLY A 610 5.54 -11.46 5.10
CA GLY A 610 5.60 -10.72 6.37
C GLY A 610 4.28 -10.06 6.80
N GLU A 611 4.41 -9.04 7.65
CA GLU A 611 3.30 -8.35 8.31
C GLU A 611 2.74 -7.16 7.53
N LEU A 612 1.57 -6.68 7.99
CA LEU A 612 0.84 -5.61 7.31
C LEU A 612 1.31 -4.19 7.63
N ALA A 613 1.98 -3.94 8.76
CA ALA A 613 2.40 -2.58 9.14
C ALA A 613 3.29 -1.90 8.07
N PRO A 614 4.33 -2.55 7.49
CA PRO A 614 5.10 -1.99 6.38
C PRO A 614 4.26 -1.71 5.13
N VAL A 615 3.34 -2.62 4.80
CA VAL A 615 2.51 -2.57 3.59
C VAL A 615 1.48 -1.45 3.68
N LEU A 616 0.84 -1.32 4.85
CA LEU A 616 -0.09 -0.25 5.19
C LEU A 616 0.60 1.12 5.09
N VAL A 617 1.75 1.26 5.74
CA VAL A 617 2.50 2.54 5.78
C VAL A 617 3.09 2.94 4.42
N SER A 618 3.57 1.99 3.62
CA SER A 618 4.25 2.30 2.36
C SER A 618 3.28 2.47 1.18
N LEU A 619 2.20 1.68 1.11
CA LEU A 619 1.42 1.51 -0.12
C LEU A 619 -0.04 1.97 -0.04
N VAL A 620 -0.60 2.15 1.15
CA VAL A 620 -2.01 2.54 1.33
C VAL A 620 -2.11 4.01 1.71
N LYS A 621 -2.85 4.80 0.91
CA LYS A 621 -3.07 6.23 1.13
C LYS A 621 -4.40 6.47 1.83
N SER A 622 -4.34 7.04 3.03
CA SER A 622 -5.50 7.44 3.84
C SER A 622 -5.30 8.84 4.42
N ASP A 623 -4.91 9.78 3.56
CA ASP A 623 -4.78 11.19 3.93
C ASP A 623 -6.15 11.88 4.09
N LYS A 624 -6.15 13.11 4.61
CA LYS A 624 -7.38 13.87 4.89
C LYS A 624 -8.26 14.13 3.65
N HIS A 625 -7.68 14.20 2.45
CA HIS A 625 -8.44 14.37 1.21
C HIS A 625 -9.11 13.06 0.80
N VAL A 626 -8.41 11.93 0.94
CA VAL A 626 -8.99 10.59 0.74
C VAL A 626 -10.09 10.28 1.76
N SER A 627 -9.89 10.62 3.03
CA SER A 627 -10.94 10.56 4.06
C SER A 627 -12.18 11.37 3.67
N GLY A 628 -12.01 12.63 3.26
CA GLY A 628 -13.11 13.50 2.78
C GLY A 628 -13.82 13.02 1.49
N MET A 629 -13.39 11.90 0.92
CA MET A 629 -13.93 11.27 -0.28
C MET A 629 -14.51 9.86 -0.02
N LEU A 630 -14.02 9.14 0.99
CA LEU A 630 -14.39 7.75 1.30
C LEU A 630 -15.07 7.56 2.68
N ASP A 631 -15.18 8.62 3.49
CA ASP A 631 -15.90 8.65 4.77
C ASP A 631 -17.26 9.34 4.60
N THR A 632 -18.33 8.75 5.16
CA THR A 632 -19.72 9.25 5.03
C THR A 632 -19.86 10.71 5.49
N PRO A 633 -20.28 11.64 4.60
CA PRO A 633 -20.56 13.04 4.95
C PRO A 633 -21.63 13.20 6.05
N GLY A 634 -21.50 14.26 6.86
CA GLY A 634 -22.36 14.46 8.05
C GLY A 634 -23.83 14.81 7.74
N ASP A 635 -24.08 15.50 6.64
CA ASP A 635 -25.35 16.19 6.38
C ASP A 635 -26.42 15.30 5.72
N ILE A 636 -26.02 14.15 5.17
CA ILE A 636 -26.89 13.10 4.58
C ILE A 636 -27.96 12.61 5.55
N SER A 637 -27.74 12.80 6.85
CA SER A 637 -28.63 12.39 7.94
C SER A 637 -30.03 13.01 7.92
N GLY A 638 -30.35 13.92 6.98
CA GLY A 638 -31.70 14.39 6.68
C GLY A 638 -32.50 13.38 5.85
N THR A 639 -32.13 13.19 4.58
CA THR A 639 -32.88 12.34 3.63
C THR A 639 -32.92 10.88 4.07
N MET A 640 -31.77 10.30 4.45
CA MET A 640 -31.68 8.91 4.91
C MET A 640 -32.55 8.65 6.16
N ARG A 641 -32.76 9.66 7.01
CA ARG A 641 -33.62 9.56 8.20
C ARG A 641 -35.10 9.53 7.84
N ARG A 642 -35.56 10.33 6.88
CA ARG A 642 -36.94 10.27 6.37
C ARG A 642 -37.25 8.90 5.78
N VAL A 643 -36.32 8.37 4.98
CA VAL A 643 -36.40 7.03 4.39
C VAL A 643 -36.49 5.95 5.48
N LYS A 644 -35.57 5.95 6.47
CA LYS A 644 -35.60 5.04 7.62
C LYS A 644 -36.92 5.12 8.41
N SER A 645 -37.46 6.32 8.65
CA SER A 645 -38.76 6.48 9.34
C SER A 645 -39.92 5.85 8.57
N ARG A 646 -40.01 6.07 7.25
CA ARG A 646 -41.07 5.46 6.41
C ARG A 646 -40.92 3.95 6.28
N LEU A 647 -39.68 3.46 6.20
CA LEU A 647 -39.35 2.03 6.21
C LEU A 647 -39.74 1.35 7.53
N HIS A 648 -39.47 2.01 8.67
CA HIS A 648 -39.94 1.56 9.98
C HIS A 648 -41.47 1.47 10.04
N GLU A 649 -42.17 2.50 9.57
CA GLU A 649 -43.64 2.57 9.58
C GLU A 649 -44.27 1.39 8.83
N TYR A 650 -43.80 1.09 7.62
CA TYR A 650 -44.25 -0.08 6.85
C TYR A 650 -43.95 -1.42 7.56
N LEU A 651 -42.78 -1.55 8.22
CA LEU A 651 -42.37 -2.77 8.91
C LEU A 651 -42.97 -2.92 10.33
N HIS A 652 -43.73 -1.93 10.82
CA HIS A 652 -44.60 -2.09 12.00
C HIS A 652 -45.97 -2.71 11.66
N SER A 653 -46.26 -2.99 10.39
CA SER A 653 -47.49 -3.68 9.97
C SER A 653 -47.70 -5.00 10.72
N THR A 654 -48.87 -5.16 11.33
CA THR A 654 -49.29 -6.40 12.01
C THR A 654 -49.95 -7.40 11.07
N VAL A 655 -50.25 -7.00 9.83
CA VAL A 655 -50.82 -7.84 8.78
C VAL A 655 -49.76 -8.31 7.78
N ASP A 656 -50.05 -9.43 7.14
CA ASP A 656 -49.22 -10.04 6.10
C ASP A 656 -49.08 -9.07 4.89
N PHE A 657 -47.92 -9.07 4.25
CA PHE A 657 -47.63 -8.22 3.09
C PHE A 657 -48.59 -8.51 1.94
N LYS A 658 -49.13 -7.44 1.34
CA LYS A 658 -49.92 -7.50 0.11
C LYS A 658 -49.06 -7.13 -1.09
N LYS A 659 -49.56 -7.42 -2.29
CA LYS A 659 -48.96 -6.94 -3.54
C LYS A 659 -48.84 -5.41 -3.60
N GLU A 660 -49.81 -4.69 -3.03
CA GLU A 660 -49.73 -3.23 -2.86
C GLU A 660 -48.49 -2.79 -2.05
N ASP A 661 -48.01 -3.62 -1.13
CA ASP A 661 -46.87 -3.32 -0.27
C ASP A 661 -45.54 -3.68 -0.95
N GLU A 662 -45.53 -4.69 -1.82
CA GLU A 662 -44.43 -4.92 -2.77
C GLU A 662 -44.23 -3.71 -3.69
N GLU A 663 -45.33 -3.14 -4.20
CA GLU A 663 -45.32 -1.94 -5.05
C GLU A 663 -44.84 -0.69 -4.27
N LYS A 664 -45.02 -0.61 -2.94
CA LYS A 664 -44.53 0.47 -2.07
C LYS A 664 -43.07 0.30 -1.62
N LEU A 665 -42.64 -0.93 -1.31
CA LEU A 665 -41.31 -1.25 -0.77
C LEU A 665 -40.27 -1.59 -1.84
N ALA A 666 -40.69 -2.13 -2.99
CA ALA A 666 -39.85 -2.46 -4.13
C ALA A 666 -40.29 -1.79 -5.45
N PRO A 667 -40.60 -0.46 -5.48
CA PRO A 667 -41.03 0.24 -6.69
C PRO A 667 -39.97 0.27 -7.81
N THR A 668 -38.74 -0.13 -7.51
CA THR A 668 -37.63 -0.29 -8.46
C THR A 668 -37.50 -1.71 -9.05
N GLY A 669 -38.48 -2.58 -8.81
CA GLY A 669 -38.54 -3.94 -9.39
C GLY A 669 -37.50 -4.93 -8.87
N SER A 670 -36.85 -4.64 -7.74
CA SER A 670 -35.75 -5.47 -7.23
C SER A 670 -36.24 -6.81 -6.67
N THR A 671 -36.06 -7.87 -7.45
CA THR A 671 -36.57 -9.22 -7.14
C THR A 671 -36.09 -9.77 -5.81
N SER A 672 -34.87 -9.42 -5.36
CA SER A 672 -34.33 -9.84 -4.07
C SER A 672 -35.14 -9.33 -2.88
N ILE A 673 -35.65 -8.10 -2.95
CA ILE A 673 -36.51 -7.52 -1.91
C ILE A 673 -37.88 -8.21 -1.92
N ILE A 674 -38.45 -8.48 -3.10
CA ILE A 674 -39.73 -9.19 -3.24
C ILE A 674 -39.62 -10.63 -2.71
N LYS A 675 -38.56 -11.36 -3.08
CA LYS A 675 -38.24 -12.70 -2.54
C LYS A 675 -38.13 -12.66 -1.00
N ALA A 676 -37.43 -11.67 -0.44
CA ALA A 676 -37.31 -11.50 1.00
C ALA A 676 -38.65 -11.16 1.68
N MET A 677 -39.52 -10.35 1.06
CA MET A 677 -40.89 -10.11 1.54
C MET A 677 -41.73 -11.40 1.55
N HIS A 678 -41.58 -12.27 0.56
CA HIS A 678 -42.24 -13.59 0.51
C HIS A 678 -41.69 -14.57 1.55
N GLU A 679 -40.41 -14.47 1.95
CA GLU A 679 -39.84 -15.23 3.07
C GLU A 679 -40.27 -14.70 4.45
N VAL A 680 -40.46 -13.38 4.57
CA VAL A 680 -40.91 -12.73 5.82
C VAL A 680 -42.41 -12.95 6.07
N VAL A 681 -43.24 -12.85 5.02
CA VAL A 681 -44.72 -12.89 5.01
C VAL A 681 -45.38 -11.80 5.86
N ASN A 682 -45.12 -11.77 7.17
CA ASN A 682 -45.66 -10.81 8.13
C ASN A 682 -44.51 -10.27 9.00
N PRO A 683 -44.14 -8.98 8.87
CA PRO A 683 -42.94 -8.46 9.52
C PRO A 683 -43.06 -8.49 11.06
N HIS A 684 -44.23 -8.19 11.61
CA HIS A 684 -44.46 -8.24 13.06
C HIS A 684 -44.37 -9.67 13.63
N GLN A 685 -44.87 -10.69 12.91
CA GLN A 685 -44.71 -12.09 13.32
C GLN A 685 -43.27 -12.58 13.16
N MET A 686 -42.54 -12.12 12.14
CA MET A 686 -41.11 -12.41 12.00
C MET A 686 -40.29 -11.77 13.14
N CYS A 687 -40.57 -10.53 13.53
CA CYS A 687 -39.99 -9.90 14.72
C CYS A 687 -40.33 -10.68 16.01
N LYS A 688 -41.57 -11.19 16.16
CA LYS A 688 -41.96 -12.11 17.25
C LYS A 688 -41.26 -13.47 17.20
N ARG A 689 -40.83 -13.96 16.04
CA ARG A 689 -39.99 -15.16 15.90
C ARG A 689 -38.54 -14.88 16.31
N ILE A 690 -37.95 -13.81 15.78
CA ILE A 690 -36.60 -13.36 16.11
C ILE A 690 -36.44 -13.09 17.61
N LEU A 691 -37.37 -12.36 18.25
CA LEU A 691 -37.30 -12.11 19.69
C LEU A 691 -37.37 -13.40 20.53
N ARG A 692 -38.13 -14.42 20.10
CA ARG A 692 -38.17 -15.73 20.77
C ARG A 692 -36.84 -16.48 20.61
N LEU A 693 -36.27 -16.48 19.41
CA LEU A 693 -34.97 -17.11 19.14
C LEU A 693 -33.83 -16.40 19.89
N VAL A 694 -33.82 -15.07 19.93
CA VAL A 694 -32.89 -14.28 20.74
C VAL A 694 -33.05 -14.60 22.23
N LYS A 695 -34.27 -14.68 22.77
CA LYS A 695 -34.50 -15.09 24.17
C LYS A 695 -33.96 -16.48 24.50
N THR A 696 -34.17 -17.44 23.61
CA THR A 696 -33.61 -18.80 23.74
C THR A 696 -32.08 -18.79 23.66
N LEU A 697 -31.49 -17.91 22.84
CA LEU A 697 -30.04 -17.73 22.75
C LEU A 697 -29.45 -17.07 24.00
N THR A 698 -30.03 -15.96 24.48
CA THR A 698 -29.65 -15.30 25.74
C THR A 698 -29.69 -16.27 26.91
N LYS A 699 -30.74 -17.12 26.98
CA LYS A 699 -30.90 -18.13 28.04
C LYS A 699 -29.75 -19.14 28.02
N GLN A 700 -29.44 -19.73 26.87
CA GLN A 700 -28.31 -20.67 26.72
C GLN A 700 -26.98 -20.02 27.11
N ILE A 701 -26.72 -18.79 26.67
CA ILE A 701 -25.48 -18.07 27.01
C ILE A 701 -25.39 -17.82 28.52
N ARG A 702 -26.51 -17.49 29.19
CA ARG A 702 -26.54 -17.36 30.66
C ARG A 702 -26.28 -18.68 31.36
N GLU A 703 -26.89 -19.78 30.90
CA GLU A 703 -26.65 -21.12 31.44
C GLU A 703 -25.16 -21.50 31.28
N LYS A 704 -24.50 -21.13 30.16
CA LYS A 704 -23.05 -21.28 29.97
C LYS A 704 -22.18 -20.36 30.83
N CYS A 705 -22.67 -19.19 31.22
CA CYS A 705 -22.02 -18.36 32.25
C CYS A 705 -22.13 -18.97 33.67
N GLU A 706 -22.99 -19.98 33.87
CA GLU A 706 -23.29 -20.59 35.17
C GLU A 706 -22.81 -22.07 35.23
N GLU A 707 -22.22 -22.60 34.15
CA GLU A 707 -21.64 -23.95 34.06
C GLU A 707 -20.44 -24.14 35.02
N PRO A 708 -20.43 -25.16 35.91
CA PRO A 708 -19.34 -25.38 36.87
C PRO A 708 -17.97 -25.58 36.21
N GLY A 709 -17.00 -24.76 36.59
CA GLY A 709 -15.64 -24.78 36.06
C GLY A 709 -15.41 -23.84 34.86
N VAL A 710 -16.47 -23.27 34.28
CA VAL A 710 -16.34 -22.16 33.33
C VAL A 710 -16.04 -20.86 34.09
N ASN A 711 -15.10 -20.07 33.61
CA ASN A 711 -14.89 -18.69 34.07
C ASN A 711 -15.44 -17.71 33.01
N PRO A 712 -16.57 -17.02 33.27
CA PRO A 712 -17.21 -16.15 32.27
C PRO A 712 -16.44 -14.87 31.93
N GLU A 713 -15.44 -14.50 32.72
CA GLU A 713 -14.50 -13.39 32.44
C GLU A 713 -13.23 -13.86 31.69
N SER A 714 -13.10 -15.15 31.41
CA SER A 714 -11.98 -15.68 30.63
C SER A 714 -12.16 -15.33 29.14
N PRO A 715 -11.11 -14.83 28.45
CA PRO A 715 -11.15 -14.59 27.00
C PRO A 715 -11.07 -15.94 26.26
N THR A 716 -12.23 -16.54 26.00
CA THR A 716 -12.35 -17.89 25.42
C THR A 716 -13.11 -17.93 24.10
N LEU A 717 -13.75 -16.83 23.71
CA LEU A 717 -14.44 -16.70 22.42
C LEU A 717 -13.49 -16.13 21.36
N TYR A 718 -13.95 -16.08 20.11
CA TYR A 718 -13.17 -15.52 19.03
C TYR A 718 -12.79 -14.06 19.30
N HIS A 719 -11.51 -13.73 19.12
CA HIS A 719 -10.96 -12.39 19.30
C HIS A 719 -11.10 -11.85 20.75
N ASP A 720 -10.80 -12.70 21.74
CA ASP A 720 -10.80 -12.43 23.18
C ASP A 720 -12.11 -11.83 23.77
N GLU A 721 -13.26 -12.00 23.10
CA GLU A 721 -14.55 -11.71 23.73
C GLU A 721 -14.78 -12.72 24.89
N THR A 722 -15.21 -12.21 26.05
CA THR A 722 -15.54 -13.07 27.20
C THR A 722 -17.00 -13.50 27.11
N LEU A 723 -17.36 -14.64 27.73
CA LEU A 723 -18.76 -15.07 27.79
C LEU A 723 -19.67 -14.02 28.43
N ASN A 724 -19.20 -13.27 29.43
CA ASN A 724 -19.95 -12.15 30.00
C ASN A 724 -20.15 -10.99 29.01
N LEU A 725 -19.18 -10.69 28.14
CA LEU A 725 -19.35 -9.67 27.09
C LEU A 725 -20.33 -10.12 26.00
N MET A 726 -20.24 -11.39 25.55
CA MET A 726 -21.22 -11.98 24.63
C MET A 726 -22.64 -11.99 25.23
N ARG A 727 -22.77 -12.36 26.51
CA ARG A 727 -24.03 -12.30 27.25
C ARG A 727 -24.60 -10.88 27.26
N HIS A 728 -23.79 -9.89 27.63
CA HIS A 728 -24.23 -8.50 27.68
C HIS A 728 -24.52 -7.88 26.30
N ARG A 729 -23.91 -8.39 25.22
CA ARG A 729 -24.28 -8.07 23.83
C ARG A 729 -25.68 -8.58 23.52
N TRP A 730 -25.98 -9.86 23.80
CA TRP A 730 -27.29 -10.47 23.51
C TRP A 730 -28.41 -9.99 24.44
N GLU A 731 -28.19 -9.91 25.76
CA GLU A 731 -29.15 -9.35 26.73
C GLU A 731 -29.57 -7.91 26.38
N LYS A 732 -28.62 -7.11 25.85
CA LYS A 732 -28.90 -5.76 25.40
C LYS A 732 -29.71 -5.73 24.11
N LEU A 733 -29.39 -6.58 23.13
CA LEU A 733 -30.19 -6.67 21.90
C LEU A 733 -31.62 -7.15 22.17
N GLU A 734 -31.78 -8.18 23.03
CA GLU A 734 -33.09 -8.66 23.47
C GLU A 734 -33.95 -7.54 24.08
N LYS A 735 -33.34 -6.74 24.96
CA LYS A 735 -34.02 -5.66 25.67
C LYS A 735 -34.30 -4.45 24.79
N ASP A 736 -33.32 -4.00 24.00
CA ASP A 736 -33.45 -2.79 23.19
C ASP A 736 -34.39 -3.04 21.97
N PHE A 737 -34.53 -4.28 21.50
CA PHE A 737 -35.43 -4.66 20.38
C PHE A 737 -36.92 -4.71 20.75
N SER A 738 -37.28 -4.90 22.03
CA SER A 738 -38.65 -5.13 22.48
C SER A 738 -39.17 -3.97 23.35
N GLY A 739 -39.87 -2.99 22.75
CA GLY A 739 -40.39 -1.80 23.45
C GLY A 739 -41.65 -2.03 24.28
N GLY A 740 -42.22 -3.23 24.19
CA GLY A 740 -43.58 -3.60 24.59
C GLY A 740 -44.14 -4.50 23.49
N ASP A 741 -45.28 -4.12 22.91
CA ASP A 741 -45.81 -4.73 21.67
C ASP A 741 -45.16 -4.18 20.38
N GLU A 742 -44.30 -3.15 20.48
CA GLU A 742 -43.56 -2.54 19.36
C GLU A 742 -42.09 -3.01 19.30
N PHE A 743 -41.52 -3.01 18.09
CA PHE A 743 -40.16 -3.51 17.80
C PHE A 743 -39.26 -2.44 17.19
N ASP A 744 -38.03 -2.26 17.70
CA ASP A 744 -37.08 -1.33 17.07
C ASP A 744 -36.40 -1.97 15.85
N ILE A 745 -37.02 -1.76 14.68
CA ILE A 745 -36.54 -2.24 13.38
C ILE A 745 -35.11 -1.75 13.05
N SER A 746 -34.63 -0.64 13.64
CA SER A 746 -33.26 -0.15 13.40
C SER A 746 -32.17 -1.04 14.02
N LEU A 747 -32.57 -2.01 14.85
CA LEU A 747 -31.68 -3.02 15.42
C LEU A 747 -31.61 -4.29 14.57
N ILE A 748 -32.42 -4.46 13.52
CA ILE A 748 -32.32 -5.62 12.62
C ILE A 748 -30.90 -5.78 12.04
N PRO A 749 -30.21 -4.71 11.57
CA PRO A 749 -28.80 -4.82 11.16
C PRO A 749 -27.84 -5.15 12.31
N ASP A 750 -28.01 -4.55 13.51
CA ASP A 750 -27.18 -4.85 14.70
C ASP A 750 -27.34 -6.33 15.14
N ILE A 751 -28.54 -6.91 15.03
CA ILE A 751 -28.85 -8.33 15.31
C ILE A 751 -28.29 -9.23 14.20
N TYR A 752 -28.49 -8.86 12.92
CA TYR A 752 -27.99 -9.61 11.77
C TYR A 752 -26.47 -9.75 11.82
N ASP A 753 -25.75 -8.64 12.05
CA ASP A 753 -24.30 -8.63 12.27
C ASP A 753 -23.86 -9.54 13.42
N SER A 754 -24.60 -9.52 14.53
CA SER A 754 -24.29 -10.30 15.72
C SER A 754 -24.46 -11.80 15.48
N VAL A 755 -25.59 -12.24 14.89
CA VAL A 755 -25.80 -13.67 14.60
C VAL A 755 -24.90 -14.16 13.46
N LYS A 756 -24.65 -13.34 12.44
CA LYS A 756 -23.73 -13.67 11.33
C LYS A 756 -22.29 -13.87 11.84
N PHE A 757 -21.83 -13.03 12.76
CA PHE A 757 -20.54 -13.20 13.41
C PHE A 757 -20.49 -14.46 14.28
N ASP A 758 -21.47 -14.66 15.18
CA ASP A 758 -21.46 -15.81 16.09
C ASP A 758 -21.61 -17.16 15.37
N TYR A 759 -22.42 -17.20 14.30
CA TYR A 759 -22.61 -18.39 13.45
C TYR A 759 -21.33 -18.80 12.71
N VAL A 760 -20.48 -17.83 12.32
CA VAL A 760 -19.22 -18.08 11.61
C VAL A 760 -18.07 -18.37 12.58
N HIS A 761 -17.92 -17.58 13.64
CA HIS A 761 -16.72 -17.57 14.49
C HIS A 761 -16.88 -18.26 15.85
N ASN A 762 -18.09 -18.25 16.44
CA ASN A 762 -18.36 -18.79 17.79
C ASN A 762 -19.18 -20.09 17.77
N ARG A 763 -19.26 -20.78 16.61
CA ARG A 763 -20.01 -22.04 16.42
C ARG A 763 -19.59 -23.16 17.39
N SER A 764 -18.35 -23.13 17.88
CA SER A 764 -17.82 -24.07 18.89
C SER A 764 -18.58 -24.06 20.22
N LEU A 765 -19.36 -23.02 20.53
CA LEU A 765 -20.22 -22.97 21.72
C LEU A 765 -21.41 -23.94 21.67
N GLY A 766 -21.77 -24.46 20.48
CA GLY A 766 -22.88 -25.41 20.33
C GLY A 766 -24.25 -24.81 20.65
N LEU A 767 -24.47 -23.53 20.33
CA LEU A 767 -25.72 -22.82 20.64
C LEU A 767 -26.83 -23.19 19.65
N ASP A 768 -27.95 -23.67 20.18
CA ASP A 768 -29.10 -24.13 19.42
C ASP A 768 -29.79 -22.99 18.65
N ASN A 769 -30.37 -23.36 17.50
CA ASN A 769 -31.17 -22.50 16.61
C ASN A 769 -30.43 -21.29 16.00
N LEU A 770 -29.10 -21.17 16.13
CA LEU A 770 -28.32 -20.11 15.47
C LEU A 770 -28.57 -20.04 13.95
N SER A 771 -28.71 -21.19 13.27
CA SER A 771 -29.03 -21.20 11.84
C SER A 771 -30.43 -20.67 11.54
N GLU A 772 -31.41 -20.92 12.40
CA GLU A 772 -32.77 -20.39 12.24
C GLU A 772 -32.80 -18.88 12.50
N LEU A 773 -32.14 -18.42 13.56
CA LEU A 773 -32.02 -16.98 13.88
C LEU A 773 -31.31 -16.23 12.76
N TYR A 774 -30.22 -16.80 12.21
CA TYR A 774 -29.54 -16.24 11.05
C TYR A 774 -30.47 -16.13 9.85
N LYS A 775 -31.15 -17.21 9.46
CA LYS A 775 -32.11 -17.23 8.32
C LYS A 775 -33.24 -16.21 8.51
N CYS A 776 -33.90 -16.20 9.67
CA CYS A 776 -35.00 -15.27 9.96
C CYS A 776 -34.56 -13.80 9.96
N THR A 777 -33.41 -13.50 10.56
CA THR A 777 -32.90 -12.12 10.61
C THR A 777 -32.37 -11.66 9.25
N LYS A 778 -31.78 -12.56 8.45
CA LYS A 778 -31.36 -12.27 7.07
C LYS A 778 -32.55 -11.82 6.21
N ALA A 779 -33.68 -12.53 6.26
CA ALA A 779 -34.86 -12.18 5.46
C ALA A 779 -35.39 -10.76 5.75
N LEU A 780 -35.34 -10.28 7.00
CA LEU A 780 -35.62 -8.87 7.31
C LEU A 780 -34.46 -7.93 6.94
N ALA A 781 -33.20 -8.35 7.09
CA ALA A 781 -32.02 -7.53 6.74
C ALA A 781 -31.91 -7.27 5.22
N ASP A 782 -32.25 -8.25 4.39
CA ASP A 782 -32.33 -8.14 2.92
C ASP A 782 -33.39 -7.12 2.46
N ILE A 783 -34.41 -6.84 3.29
CA ILE A 783 -35.37 -5.75 3.07
C ILE A 783 -34.81 -4.44 3.64
N VAL A 784 -34.43 -4.44 4.93
CA VAL A 784 -34.08 -3.22 5.67
C VAL A 784 -32.84 -2.54 5.08
N MET A 785 -31.72 -3.27 4.98
CA MET A 785 -30.41 -2.70 4.66
C MET A 785 -30.36 -1.99 3.29
N PRO A 786 -30.82 -2.57 2.16
CA PRO A 786 -30.79 -1.87 0.87
C PRO A 786 -31.85 -0.78 0.75
N LEU A 787 -32.92 -0.78 1.57
CA LEU A 787 -33.92 0.28 1.59
C LEU A 787 -33.54 1.46 2.49
N GLU A 788 -32.61 1.30 3.44
CA GLU A 788 -32.06 2.44 4.20
C GLU A 788 -31.41 3.50 3.30
N TYR A 789 -30.90 3.09 2.14
CA TYR A 789 -30.26 3.94 1.13
C TYR A 789 -31.25 4.51 0.09
N GLY A 790 -32.56 4.49 0.36
CA GLY A 790 -33.64 4.99 -0.50
C GLY A 790 -34.56 3.88 -0.95
N ILE A 791 -35.84 4.18 -1.18
CA ILE A 791 -36.83 3.18 -1.64
C ILE A 791 -37.12 3.39 -3.14
N THR A 792 -37.42 4.63 -3.53
CA THR A 792 -37.60 5.00 -4.95
C THR A 792 -36.27 5.18 -5.67
N SER A 793 -36.29 5.16 -7.01
CA SER A 793 -35.11 5.45 -7.86
C SER A 793 -34.54 6.84 -7.57
N SER A 794 -35.39 7.87 -7.49
CA SER A 794 -35.01 9.26 -7.15
C SER A 794 -34.37 9.36 -5.76
N GLU A 795 -34.91 8.70 -4.73
CA GLU A 795 -34.30 8.68 -3.39
C GLU A 795 -32.93 8.01 -3.39
N LYS A 796 -32.78 6.88 -4.10
CA LYS A 796 -31.51 6.16 -4.23
C LYS A 796 -30.46 6.98 -4.99
N ALA A 797 -30.87 7.67 -6.07
CA ALA A 797 -30.00 8.58 -6.82
C ALA A 797 -29.57 9.79 -5.97
N ALA A 798 -30.49 10.43 -5.25
CA ALA A 798 -30.20 11.58 -4.39
C ALA A 798 -29.29 11.22 -3.21
N ILE A 799 -29.52 10.07 -2.54
CA ILE A 799 -28.64 9.57 -1.47
C ILE A 799 -27.26 9.21 -2.05
N SER A 800 -27.19 8.66 -3.26
CA SER A 800 -25.92 8.39 -3.93
C SER A 800 -25.12 9.66 -4.24
N LYS A 801 -25.76 10.66 -4.86
CA LYS A 801 -25.22 12.01 -5.11
C LYS A 801 -24.60 12.58 -3.83
N GLN A 802 -25.38 12.63 -2.75
CA GLN A 802 -24.93 13.20 -1.47
C GLN A 802 -23.85 12.37 -0.75
N MET A 803 -23.82 11.04 -0.91
CA MET A 803 -22.81 10.16 -0.29
C MET A 803 -21.45 10.21 -0.99
N CYS A 804 -21.44 10.18 -2.31
CA CYS A 804 -20.24 9.86 -3.09
C CYS A 804 -19.82 10.95 -4.09
N GLN A 805 -20.39 12.15 -4.01
CA GLN A 805 -20.13 13.27 -4.94
C GLN A 805 -18.63 13.49 -5.27
N CYS A 806 -17.79 13.64 -4.23
CA CYS A 806 -16.35 13.84 -4.38
C CYS A 806 -15.64 12.61 -4.95
N PHE A 807 -16.17 11.42 -4.70
CA PHE A 807 -15.63 10.15 -5.18
C PHE A 807 -15.95 9.93 -6.67
N PHE A 808 -17.16 10.28 -7.12
CA PHE A 808 -17.50 10.27 -8.56
C PHE A 808 -16.60 11.21 -9.35
N ARG A 809 -16.36 12.44 -8.86
CA ARG A 809 -15.35 13.35 -9.43
C ARG A 809 -13.94 12.74 -9.49
N LYS A 810 -13.53 11.99 -8.46
CA LYS A 810 -12.22 11.31 -8.46
C LYS A 810 -12.13 10.17 -9.48
N ILE A 811 -13.18 9.35 -9.58
CA ILE A 811 -13.29 8.24 -10.55
C ILE A 811 -13.25 8.80 -11.97
N GLN A 812 -14.03 9.86 -12.26
CA GLN A 812 -14.01 10.55 -13.55
C GLN A 812 -12.59 11.03 -13.88
N ALA A 813 -11.94 11.76 -12.96
CA ALA A 813 -10.59 12.27 -13.16
C ALA A 813 -9.55 11.17 -13.41
N ASP A 814 -9.65 9.99 -12.79
CA ASP A 814 -8.68 8.89 -13.01
C ASP A 814 -8.93 8.07 -14.28
N LEU A 815 -10.14 8.07 -14.83
CA LEU A 815 -10.44 7.55 -16.18
C LEU A 815 -9.98 8.55 -17.25
N HIS A 816 -10.36 9.82 -17.08
CA HIS A 816 -10.13 10.90 -18.03
C HIS A 816 -8.64 11.27 -18.19
N TYR A 817 -7.82 11.10 -17.15
CA TYR A 817 -6.38 11.39 -17.15
C TYR A 817 -5.58 10.68 -18.27
N ASN A 818 -6.03 9.53 -18.76
CA ASN A 818 -5.34 8.82 -19.85
C ASN A 818 -5.60 9.41 -21.24
N VAL A 819 -6.60 10.29 -21.40
CA VAL A 819 -7.00 10.88 -22.69
C VAL A 819 -6.11 12.06 -23.08
N HIS A 820 -5.84 12.97 -22.15
CA HIS A 820 -5.17 14.26 -22.40
C HIS A 820 -3.70 14.29 -21.93
N GLN A 821 -2.91 13.30 -22.36
CA GLN A 821 -1.52 13.15 -21.93
C GLN A 821 -0.60 14.23 -22.54
N LEU A 822 -0.09 15.16 -21.71
CA LEU A 822 0.92 16.13 -22.15
C LEU A 822 2.13 16.28 -21.21
N GLU A 823 1.97 16.26 -19.87
CA GLU A 823 3.05 16.74 -18.97
C GLU A 823 3.63 15.67 -18.00
N ASP A 824 2.82 14.76 -17.45
CA ASP A 824 3.25 13.75 -16.45
C ASP A 824 3.99 12.52 -17.05
N THR A 825 5.10 12.77 -17.75
CA THR A 825 6.02 11.71 -18.24
C THR A 825 7.08 11.30 -17.21
N VAL A 826 7.28 12.11 -16.16
CA VAL A 826 8.33 12.06 -15.11
C VAL A 826 8.60 10.69 -14.49
N HIS A 827 7.63 9.77 -14.48
CA HIS A 827 7.74 8.45 -13.85
C HIS A 827 7.57 7.27 -14.83
N ARG A 828 7.48 7.52 -16.13
CA ARG A 828 7.27 6.49 -17.16
C ARG A 828 8.62 6.00 -17.73
N LEU A 829 8.66 4.75 -18.15
CA LEU A 829 9.76 4.23 -18.97
C LEU A 829 9.54 4.64 -20.43
N ASP A 830 10.58 5.14 -21.10
CA ASP A 830 10.50 5.55 -22.49
C ASP A 830 10.44 4.31 -23.41
N PRO A 831 9.55 4.30 -24.42
CA PRO A 831 9.49 3.24 -25.41
C PRO A 831 10.78 3.02 -26.20
N SER A 832 11.59 4.06 -26.43
CA SER A 832 12.83 4.00 -27.21
C SER A 832 13.90 3.13 -26.54
N ASP A 833 14.13 3.31 -25.23
CA ASP A 833 15.06 2.51 -24.42
C ASP A 833 14.61 1.05 -24.20
N SER A 834 13.42 0.68 -24.68
CA SER A 834 12.72 -0.56 -24.35
C SER A 834 12.87 -1.69 -25.39
N HIS A 835 14.04 -1.82 -26.04
CA HIS A 835 14.30 -2.70 -27.20
C HIS A 835 13.92 -4.20 -27.06
N ASN A 836 13.68 -4.72 -25.85
CA ASN A 836 13.26 -6.10 -25.58
C ASN A 836 11.84 -6.21 -25.00
N VAL A 837 10.95 -5.29 -25.36
CA VAL A 837 9.58 -5.18 -24.82
C VAL A 837 8.56 -5.21 -25.95
N LEU A 838 7.72 -6.26 -25.98
CA LEU A 838 6.69 -6.48 -27.02
C LEU A 838 5.61 -5.37 -27.10
N THR A 839 5.40 -4.63 -26.02
CA THR A 839 4.43 -3.53 -25.93
C THR A 839 5.09 -2.38 -25.14
N PRO A 840 5.99 -1.59 -25.76
CA PRO A 840 6.81 -0.62 -25.03
C PRO A 840 5.99 0.57 -24.56
N HIS A 841 5.01 1.02 -25.36
CA HIS A 841 4.04 2.08 -25.04
C HIS A 841 2.95 1.65 -24.02
N ARG A 842 2.89 0.37 -23.61
CA ARG A 842 1.85 -0.11 -22.69
C ARG A 842 2.12 0.35 -21.26
N HIS A 843 1.33 1.32 -20.82
CA HIS A 843 1.22 1.80 -19.45
C HIS A 843 -0.18 1.50 -18.91
N VAL A 844 -0.28 1.02 -17.67
CA VAL A 844 -1.56 0.73 -16.98
C VAL A 844 -1.66 1.55 -15.69
N ARG A 845 -2.59 2.50 -15.62
CA ARG A 845 -2.95 3.18 -14.37
C ARG A 845 -3.89 2.29 -13.56
N THR A 846 -3.65 2.16 -12.25
CA THR A 846 -4.52 1.39 -11.34
C THR A 846 -4.86 2.21 -10.11
N ARG A 847 -6.15 2.23 -9.77
CA ARG A 847 -6.72 2.99 -8.67
C ARG A 847 -7.62 2.07 -7.86
N LEU A 848 -7.12 1.66 -6.70
CA LEU A 848 -7.85 0.75 -5.80
C LEU A 848 -8.42 1.56 -4.64
N TYR A 849 -9.73 1.50 -4.42
CA TYR A 849 -10.43 2.19 -3.36
C TYR A 849 -11.09 1.16 -2.44
N ILE A 850 -10.60 1.04 -1.21
CA ILE A 850 -11.23 0.18 -0.21
C ILE A 850 -12.09 1.08 0.68
N THR A 851 -13.35 0.71 0.90
CA THR A 851 -14.35 1.59 1.50
C THR A 851 -15.40 0.85 2.36
N SER A 852 -16.30 1.64 2.93
CA SER A 852 -17.43 1.23 3.77
C SER A 852 -18.64 0.77 2.93
N GLU A 853 -19.56 0.06 3.57
CA GLU A 853 -20.80 -0.43 2.94
C GLU A 853 -21.63 0.67 2.26
N SER A 854 -21.75 1.84 2.89
CA SER A 854 -22.59 2.94 2.38
C SER A 854 -22.18 3.41 1.00
N HIS A 855 -20.87 3.48 0.73
CA HIS A 855 -20.34 3.87 -0.57
C HIS A 855 -20.68 2.84 -1.64
N VAL A 856 -20.67 1.55 -1.30
CA VAL A 856 -20.96 0.47 -2.24
C VAL A 856 -22.44 0.44 -2.62
N HIS A 857 -23.37 0.61 -1.67
CA HIS A 857 -24.81 0.78 -1.97
C HIS A 857 -25.07 2.02 -2.85
N SER A 858 -24.40 3.15 -2.55
CA SER A 858 -24.51 4.36 -3.36
C SER A 858 -23.99 4.16 -4.79
N ILE A 859 -22.84 3.52 -4.99
CA ILE A 859 -22.24 3.34 -6.31
C ILE A 859 -23.01 2.30 -7.14
N VAL A 860 -23.54 1.23 -6.53
CA VAL A 860 -24.50 0.33 -7.20
C VAL A 860 -25.78 1.06 -7.59
N SER A 861 -26.26 1.99 -6.74
CA SER A 861 -27.41 2.85 -7.07
C SER A 861 -27.09 3.84 -8.19
N ALA A 862 -25.88 4.39 -8.25
CA ALA A 862 -25.44 5.28 -9.32
C ALA A 862 -25.32 4.56 -10.67
N LEU A 863 -24.80 3.33 -10.68
CA LEU A 863 -24.84 2.49 -11.88
C LEU A 863 -26.29 2.27 -12.33
N ARG A 864 -27.17 1.78 -11.44
CA ARG A 864 -28.56 1.41 -11.77
C ARG A 864 -29.46 2.58 -12.16
N PHE A 865 -29.27 3.76 -11.59
CA PHE A 865 -30.18 4.91 -11.72
C PHE A 865 -29.45 6.18 -12.21
N GLY A 866 -28.31 6.01 -12.89
CA GLY A 866 -27.53 7.07 -13.55
C GLY A 866 -27.58 6.97 -15.07
N ASN A 867 -28.73 6.56 -15.61
CA ASN A 867 -29.07 6.53 -17.03
C ASN A 867 -28.23 5.60 -17.93
N LEU A 868 -27.24 4.86 -17.41
CA LEU A 868 -26.49 3.84 -18.17
C LEU A 868 -27.39 2.71 -18.71
N PHE A 869 -28.45 2.37 -17.98
CA PHE A 869 -29.37 1.28 -18.30
C PHE A 869 -30.52 1.68 -19.23
N ASP A 870 -30.67 2.97 -19.54
CA ASP A 870 -31.83 3.52 -20.25
C ASP A 870 -31.86 3.16 -21.75
N ASN A 871 -30.78 2.58 -22.27
CA ASN A 871 -30.75 2.00 -23.61
C ASN A 871 -31.53 0.67 -23.66
N VAL A 872 -32.86 0.77 -23.71
CA VAL A 872 -33.85 -0.34 -23.66
C VAL A 872 -33.61 -1.45 -24.72
N ASN A 873 -32.75 -1.24 -25.71
CA ASN A 873 -32.42 -2.25 -26.72
C ASN A 873 -31.16 -3.09 -26.43
N ASP A 874 -30.34 -2.76 -25.43
CA ASP A 874 -29.13 -3.54 -25.14
C ASP A 874 -29.40 -4.79 -24.28
N ALA A 875 -28.94 -5.95 -24.74
CA ALA A 875 -29.13 -7.23 -24.06
C ALA A 875 -28.14 -7.51 -22.91
N GLN A 876 -26.97 -6.86 -22.89
CA GLN A 876 -26.06 -6.90 -21.74
C GLN A 876 -26.62 -6.06 -20.60
N TRP A 877 -27.09 -4.83 -20.87
CA TRP A 877 -27.65 -3.98 -19.81
C TRP A 877 -28.90 -4.58 -19.16
N LYS A 878 -29.76 -5.27 -19.92
CA LYS A 878 -30.87 -6.07 -19.35
C LYS A 878 -30.37 -7.16 -18.40
N LYS A 879 -29.46 -8.03 -18.85
CA LYS A 879 -28.86 -9.08 -18.01
C LYS A 879 -28.18 -8.51 -16.76
N ALA A 880 -27.53 -7.36 -16.87
CA ALA A 880 -26.90 -6.67 -15.75
C ALA A 880 -27.92 -6.11 -14.76
N ALA A 881 -29.04 -5.55 -15.24
CA ALA A 881 -30.14 -5.06 -14.39
C ALA A 881 -30.82 -6.22 -13.66
N ASP A 882 -31.12 -7.31 -14.39
CA ASP A 882 -31.70 -8.52 -13.82
C ASP A 882 -30.79 -9.11 -12.73
N TYR A 883 -29.49 -9.26 -13.01
CA TYR A 883 -28.52 -9.76 -12.04
C TYR A 883 -28.41 -8.85 -10.80
N LEU A 884 -28.30 -7.53 -10.97
CA LEU A 884 -28.28 -6.58 -9.84
C LEU A 884 -29.63 -6.48 -9.10
N ASN A 885 -30.72 -6.97 -9.69
CA ASN A 885 -32.03 -7.15 -9.05
C ASN A 885 -32.19 -8.52 -8.36
N GLU A 886 -31.32 -9.50 -8.60
CA GLU A 886 -31.30 -10.79 -7.90
C GLU A 886 -30.40 -10.80 -6.65
N VAL A 887 -29.39 -9.91 -6.58
CA VAL A 887 -28.47 -9.80 -5.45
C VAL A 887 -29.22 -9.32 -4.19
N SER A 888 -29.15 -10.10 -3.10
CA SER A 888 -29.76 -9.75 -1.82
C SER A 888 -28.84 -8.95 -0.89
N GLU A 889 -27.54 -9.25 -0.89
CA GLU A 889 -26.56 -8.66 0.03
C GLU A 889 -25.30 -8.20 -0.73
N LEU A 890 -24.81 -6.99 -0.41
CA LEU A 890 -23.51 -6.48 -0.85
C LEU A 890 -22.43 -6.84 0.18
N ASN A 891 -22.14 -8.14 0.32
CA ASN A 891 -21.35 -8.70 1.44
C ASN A 891 -19.88 -8.22 1.46
N PHE A 892 -19.14 -8.52 2.53
CA PHE A 892 -17.72 -8.16 2.69
C PHE A 892 -16.89 -8.46 1.44
N LEU A 893 -15.95 -7.58 1.08
CA LEU A 893 -15.18 -7.68 -0.19
C LEU A 893 -16.05 -7.66 -1.48
N THR A 894 -17.27 -7.11 -1.46
CA THR A 894 -17.99 -6.72 -2.69
C THR A 894 -17.07 -5.88 -3.57
N GLN A 895 -17.03 -6.17 -4.88
CA GLN A 895 -16.16 -5.51 -5.85
C GLN A 895 -17.01 -4.83 -6.93
N ILE A 896 -16.58 -3.62 -7.32
CA ILE A 896 -17.01 -2.92 -8.54
C ILE A 896 -15.72 -2.55 -9.29
N VAL A 897 -15.57 -2.91 -10.56
CA VAL A 897 -14.35 -2.60 -11.34
C VAL A 897 -14.71 -1.99 -12.68
N PHE A 898 -14.06 -0.88 -13.02
CA PHE A 898 -14.08 -0.26 -14.35
C PHE A 898 -12.71 -0.49 -14.99
N MET A 899 -12.68 -1.08 -16.19
CA MET A 899 -11.45 -1.29 -16.96
C MET A 899 -11.52 -0.50 -18.26
N GLN A 900 -10.73 0.57 -18.35
CA GLN A 900 -10.64 1.43 -19.54
C GLN A 900 -9.60 0.86 -20.49
N TYR A 901 -10.00 0.59 -21.72
CA TYR A 901 -9.12 0.18 -22.81
C TYR A 901 -9.09 1.25 -23.90
N GLU A 902 -7.97 1.32 -24.60
CA GLU A 902 -7.73 2.19 -25.76
C GLU A 902 -7.51 1.35 -27.01
N ASP A 903 -8.10 1.74 -28.14
CA ASP A 903 -7.67 1.29 -29.46
C ASP A 903 -6.54 2.22 -29.96
N PRO A 904 -5.27 1.77 -29.98
CA PRO A 904 -4.15 2.60 -30.44
C PRO A 904 -4.15 2.81 -31.96
N THR A 905 -5.07 2.19 -32.71
CA THR A 905 -5.24 2.36 -34.16
C THR A 905 -6.39 3.32 -34.54
N ALA A 906 -7.21 3.72 -33.56
CA ALA A 906 -8.23 4.74 -33.76
C ALA A 906 -7.63 6.16 -33.82
N ASP A 907 -8.29 7.06 -34.54
CA ASP A 907 -7.99 8.50 -34.55
C ASP A 907 -7.87 9.02 -33.10
N PRO A 908 -6.78 9.73 -32.74
CA PRO A 908 -6.61 10.33 -31.42
C PRO A 908 -7.80 11.17 -30.92
N LEU A 909 -8.57 11.79 -31.83
CA LEU A 909 -9.76 12.61 -31.53
C LEU A 909 -11.08 11.81 -31.51
N SER A 910 -11.05 10.52 -31.82
CA SER A 910 -12.25 9.68 -31.90
C SER A 910 -12.86 9.42 -30.52
N VAL A 911 -14.15 9.78 -30.36
CA VAL A 911 -14.97 9.44 -29.18
C VAL A 911 -15.13 7.93 -28.95
N ASN A 912 -14.78 7.09 -29.94
CA ASN A 912 -14.81 5.63 -29.86
C ASN A 912 -13.42 5.01 -29.57
N ARG A 913 -12.35 5.82 -29.45
CA ARG A 913 -10.98 5.36 -29.15
C ARG A 913 -10.88 4.67 -27.78
N PHE A 914 -11.74 5.03 -26.83
CA PHE A 914 -11.75 4.46 -25.48
C PHE A 914 -13.10 3.81 -25.15
N HIS A 915 -13.05 2.57 -24.66
CA HIS A 915 -14.21 1.90 -24.06
C HIS A 915 -13.90 1.39 -22.65
N ILE A 916 -14.97 1.14 -21.89
CA ILE A 916 -14.92 0.69 -20.50
C ILE A 916 -15.69 -0.63 -20.39
N GLU A 917 -15.01 -1.67 -19.87
CA GLU A 917 -15.65 -2.85 -19.31
C GLU A 917 -16.03 -2.58 -17.85
N ILE A 918 -17.23 -2.98 -17.41
CA ILE A 918 -17.70 -2.82 -16.03
C ILE A 918 -17.98 -4.19 -15.41
N PHE A 919 -17.50 -4.40 -14.18
CA PHE A 919 -17.58 -5.66 -13.44
C PHE A 919 -18.17 -5.49 -12.04
N PHE A 920 -18.79 -6.56 -11.55
CA PHE A 920 -19.41 -6.61 -10.23
C PHE A 920 -19.29 -8.01 -9.58
N SER A 921 -18.99 -8.05 -8.28
CA SER A 921 -19.10 -9.26 -7.44
C SER A 921 -19.77 -8.90 -6.10
N PRO A 922 -20.82 -9.65 -5.66
CA PRO A 922 -21.42 -9.53 -4.32
C PRO A 922 -20.48 -9.78 -3.12
N GLY A 923 -19.21 -10.11 -3.35
CA GLY A 923 -18.22 -10.30 -2.30
C GLY A 923 -18.22 -11.69 -1.71
N ALA A 924 -18.02 -11.80 -0.40
CA ALA A 924 -17.78 -13.06 0.30
C ALA A 924 -18.99 -13.99 0.26
N LYS A 925 -18.72 -15.28 0.05
CA LYS A 925 -19.68 -16.36 0.32
C LYS A 925 -19.64 -16.66 1.82
N ILE A 926 -20.82 -16.81 2.43
CA ILE A 926 -20.94 -17.33 3.80
C ILE A 926 -20.88 -18.87 3.71
N PRO A 927 -20.15 -19.58 4.58
CA PRO A 927 -20.08 -21.04 4.52
C PRO A 927 -21.44 -21.70 4.77
N ASP A 928 -21.97 -22.34 3.74
CA ASP A 928 -23.24 -23.08 3.72
C ASP A 928 -23.07 -24.43 4.45
N TYR A 929 -22.90 -24.39 5.78
CA TYR A 929 -22.49 -25.56 6.57
C TYR A 929 -23.47 -26.75 6.50
N GLU A 930 -24.74 -26.51 6.17
CA GLU A 930 -25.76 -27.54 5.94
C GLU A 930 -25.48 -28.43 4.70
N LYS A 931 -24.39 -28.17 3.95
CA LYS A 931 -23.93 -28.99 2.82
C LYS A 931 -22.48 -29.50 2.97
N SER A 932 -21.76 -29.16 4.05
CA SER A 932 -20.30 -29.34 4.13
C SER A 932 -19.80 -30.60 4.84
N ASP A 933 -20.68 -31.39 5.45
CA ASP A 933 -20.34 -32.53 6.36
C ASP A 933 -19.61 -33.72 5.70
N VAL A 934 -19.12 -33.56 4.47
CA VAL A 934 -18.29 -34.54 3.75
C VAL A 934 -16.81 -34.14 3.70
N LEU A 935 -16.48 -32.85 3.79
CA LEU A 935 -15.10 -32.34 3.64
C LEU A 935 -14.84 -31.07 4.47
N LEU A 936 -14.74 -31.21 5.79
CA LEU A 936 -13.83 -30.42 6.66
C LEU A 936 -13.96 -30.89 8.12
N ASN A 937 -13.05 -31.75 8.57
CA ASN A 937 -12.75 -31.89 10.01
C ASN A 937 -11.69 -30.82 10.37
N PRO A 938 -12.02 -29.78 11.13
CA PRO A 938 -11.01 -28.95 11.76
C PRO A 938 -10.41 -29.73 12.94
N SER A 939 -9.30 -30.42 12.71
CA SER A 939 -8.50 -30.99 13.81
C SER A 939 -7.99 -29.86 14.70
N THR A 940 -8.39 -29.86 15.97
CA THR A 940 -7.99 -28.88 16.97
C THR A 940 -6.51 -29.03 17.34
N ASP A 941 -5.64 -28.22 16.74
CA ASP A 941 -4.24 -28.07 17.17
C ASP A 941 -3.60 -26.77 16.62
N GLU A 942 -3.96 -25.60 17.18
CA GLU A 942 -3.16 -24.37 16.95
C GLU A 942 -3.28 -23.30 18.07
N CYS A 943 -3.08 -23.67 19.34
CA CYS A 943 -2.57 -22.72 20.35
C CYS A 943 -2.02 -23.40 21.62
N ASN A 944 -0.86 -24.06 21.54
CA ASN A 944 -0.11 -24.46 22.74
C ASN A 944 1.40 -24.67 22.49
N VAL A 945 2.07 -23.67 21.91
CA VAL A 945 3.54 -23.69 21.74
C VAL A 945 4.23 -23.44 23.08
N LYS A 946 4.27 -24.47 23.92
CA LYS A 946 5.41 -24.68 24.81
C LYS A 946 6.57 -25.23 23.98
N GLN A 947 7.79 -24.96 24.43
CA GLN A 947 9.01 -25.39 23.73
C GLN A 947 9.21 -26.91 23.81
N SER A 948 10.07 -27.43 22.95
CA SER A 948 10.41 -28.85 22.71
C SER A 948 9.31 -29.68 22.00
N ASP A 949 9.62 -30.64 21.13
CA ASP A 949 10.95 -31.20 20.83
C ASP A 949 11.24 -31.40 19.32
N SER A 950 12.52 -31.42 18.97
CA SER A 950 12.99 -31.57 17.58
C SER A 950 13.41 -33.00 17.27
N ILE A 951 12.91 -33.59 16.18
CA ILE A 951 13.50 -34.83 15.64
C ILE A 951 14.82 -34.49 14.96
N LYS A 952 15.90 -35.09 15.46
CA LYS A 952 17.28 -34.73 15.13
C LYS A 952 17.74 -35.39 13.83
N ILE A 953 18.34 -34.58 12.94
CA ILE A 953 19.48 -35.06 12.15
C ILE A 953 20.69 -35.03 13.09
N PRO A 954 21.51 -36.10 13.18
CA PRO A 954 22.53 -36.21 14.21
C PRO A 954 23.67 -35.21 13.97
N VAL A 955 23.84 -34.32 14.95
CA VAL A 955 25.08 -33.59 15.21
C VAL A 955 25.36 -33.81 16.69
N ASP A 956 26.32 -34.69 17.01
CA ASP A 956 26.70 -34.90 18.41
C ASP A 956 27.39 -33.64 18.94
N THR A 957 26.81 -33.12 20.01
CA THR A 957 27.28 -31.94 20.74
C THR A 957 28.39 -32.31 21.71
N GLU A 958 29.31 -31.37 21.96
CA GLU A 958 29.81 -30.91 23.28
C GLU A 958 31.24 -30.34 23.18
N ARG A 959 31.69 -29.37 23.98
CA ARG A 959 31.01 -28.26 24.71
C ARG A 959 32.12 -27.33 25.23
N ASN A 960 31.80 -26.05 25.49
CA ASN A 960 32.54 -25.16 26.42
C ASN A 960 34.00 -24.78 25.97
N VAL A 961 34.68 -23.73 26.46
CA VAL A 961 34.30 -22.54 27.26
C VAL A 961 35.29 -21.38 26.97
N ASN A 962 34.93 -20.15 27.37
CA ASN A 962 35.74 -18.92 27.53
C ASN A 962 37.18 -18.87 26.99
N ILE A 963 37.47 -17.89 26.13
CA ILE A 963 38.84 -17.37 25.97
C ILE A 963 39.13 -16.38 27.11
N ALA A 964 39.95 -16.78 28.07
CA ALA A 964 40.67 -15.87 28.97
C ALA A 964 42.01 -16.48 29.44
N ARG A 965 43.08 -16.15 28.69
CA ARG A 965 44.52 -16.30 29.00
C ARG A 965 45.19 -17.71 28.99
N SER A 966 46.39 -17.68 28.40
CA SER A 966 47.66 -18.35 28.77
C SER A 966 47.87 -19.87 28.69
N MET A 967 48.81 -20.22 27.79
CA MET A 967 50.00 -21.10 27.97
C MET A 967 49.89 -22.63 27.83
N GLU A 968 50.69 -23.11 26.86
CA GLU A 968 51.66 -24.22 26.91
C GLU A 968 51.23 -25.71 26.97
N ASN A 969 51.65 -26.41 25.90
CA ASN A 969 52.39 -27.69 25.86
C ASN A 969 51.73 -29.09 25.93
N ASP A 970 52.17 -29.90 24.96
CA ASP A 970 52.64 -31.30 25.03
C ASP A 970 51.71 -32.51 25.29
N SER A 971 51.32 -33.12 24.16
CA SER A 971 51.79 -34.47 23.73
C SER A 971 50.97 -35.75 24.01
N CYS A 972 51.12 -36.71 23.06
CA CYS A 972 51.01 -38.19 23.20
C CYS A 972 49.63 -38.84 23.51
N SER A 973 49.32 -40.09 23.07
CA SER A 973 49.98 -40.96 22.07
C SER A 973 49.16 -42.24 21.73
N TRP A 974 49.03 -42.58 20.43
CA TRP A 974 49.06 -43.96 19.86
C TRP A 974 47.90 -44.96 20.17
N PRO A 975 47.74 -46.10 19.45
CA PRO A 975 47.91 -46.33 18.00
C PRO A 975 46.82 -47.23 17.32
N CYS A 976 47.00 -47.46 16.01
CA CYS A 976 46.15 -48.19 15.06
C CYS A 976 45.99 -49.73 15.26
N THR A 977 44.99 -50.34 14.59
CA THR A 977 45.14 -51.57 13.74
C THR A 977 43.92 -51.82 12.82
N SER A 978 43.98 -52.79 11.90
CA SER A 978 43.06 -52.98 10.75
C SER A 978 42.77 -54.48 10.39
N PRO A 979 42.52 -54.94 9.13
CA PRO A 979 41.18 -55.03 8.49
C PRO A 979 40.76 -56.43 7.91
N GLY A 980 39.49 -56.57 7.47
CA GLY A 980 38.98 -57.72 6.66
C GLY A 980 37.54 -58.17 7.02
N LYS A 981 36.76 -58.95 6.25
CA LYS A 981 36.82 -59.59 4.89
C LYS A 981 35.38 -59.96 4.40
N TYR A 982 35.17 -60.08 3.06
CA TYR A 982 34.33 -61.03 2.25
C TYR A 982 33.05 -61.73 2.82
N SER A 983 31.98 -62.12 2.07
CA SER A 983 31.52 -61.88 0.66
C SER A 983 30.21 -62.63 0.27
N SER A 984 29.61 -62.28 -0.89
CA SER A 984 28.63 -63.04 -1.74
C SER A 984 27.14 -63.01 -1.32
N SER A 985 26.12 -63.08 -2.22
CA SER A 985 26.01 -63.27 -3.69
C SER A 985 24.77 -62.50 -4.23
N ALA A 986 24.76 -61.79 -5.37
CA ALA A 986 24.73 -62.18 -6.81
C ALA A 986 23.29 -62.36 -7.41
N PRO A 987 23.04 -62.28 -8.74
CA PRO A 987 22.65 -61.00 -9.38
C PRO A 987 21.55 -61.06 -10.49
N VAL A 988 20.97 -59.91 -10.90
CA VAL A 988 20.38 -59.65 -12.26
C VAL A 988 20.56 -58.16 -12.67
N ARG A 989 20.67 -57.88 -13.97
CA ARG A 989 20.83 -56.55 -14.62
C ARG A 989 19.50 -55.90 -15.05
N MET A 990 19.46 -54.56 -15.10
CA MET A 990 18.94 -53.71 -16.20
C MET A 990 19.36 -52.24 -15.91
N SER A 991 20.34 -51.64 -16.62
CA SER A 991 20.24 -50.95 -17.93
C SER A 991 19.53 -49.58 -17.89
N LEU A 992 20.24 -48.52 -18.29
CA LEU A 992 19.79 -47.12 -18.29
C LEU A 992 19.49 -46.56 -19.70
N GLN A 993 18.80 -45.42 -19.73
CA GLN A 993 18.48 -44.58 -20.91
C GLN A 993 17.35 -45.13 -21.84
N PRO A 994 16.81 -44.33 -22.80
CA PRO A 994 15.77 -43.33 -22.45
C PRO A 994 14.59 -43.21 -23.46
N MET A 995 13.41 -42.74 -23.05
CA MET A 995 12.63 -41.72 -23.80
C MET A 995 11.29 -41.30 -23.13
N ALA A 996 10.70 -40.24 -23.70
CA ALA A 996 9.55 -39.50 -23.23
C ALA A 996 8.20 -40.25 -23.14
N GLN A 997 7.33 -39.78 -22.25
CA GLN A 997 5.90 -39.61 -22.55
C GLN A 997 5.30 -38.41 -21.78
N ARG A 998 4.40 -37.67 -22.44
CA ARG A 998 3.55 -36.63 -21.82
C ARG A 998 2.13 -37.19 -21.63
N VAL A 999 1.31 -36.46 -20.87
CA VAL A 999 -0.17 -36.55 -20.80
C VAL A 999 -0.78 -37.72 -20.01
N SER A 1000 -0.95 -37.53 -18.69
CA SER A 1000 -2.22 -37.89 -18.01
C SER A 1000 -2.36 -37.24 -16.62
N TYR A 1001 -2.63 -35.93 -16.56
CA TYR A 1001 -3.05 -35.26 -15.31
C TYR A 1001 -4.21 -34.26 -15.49
N ARG A 1002 -4.94 -34.36 -16.61
CA ARG A 1002 -6.01 -33.43 -17.00
C ARG A 1002 -7.41 -34.08 -17.12
N ARG A 1003 -7.57 -35.35 -16.73
CA ARG A 1003 -8.84 -36.11 -16.85
C ARG A 1003 -9.53 -36.44 -15.51
N SER A 1004 -8.81 -36.66 -14.41
CA SER A 1004 -9.46 -36.96 -13.11
C SER A 1004 -10.25 -35.78 -12.55
N ILE A 1005 -9.67 -34.57 -12.57
CA ILE A 1005 -10.27 -33.37 -11.98
C ILE A 1005 -11.59 -33.03 -12.68
N THR A 1006 -11.63 -33.04 -14.02
CA THR A 1006 -12.86 -32.75 -14.80
C THR A 1006 -13.99 -33.74 -14.54
N LYS A 1007 -13.69 -35.00 -14.21
CA LYS A 1007 -14.69 -36.02 -13.88
C LYS A 1007 -15.21 -35.88 -12.44
N MET A 1008 -14.40 -35.32 -11.53
CA MET A 1008 -14.82 -34.98 -10.16
C MET A 1008 -15.67 -33.71 -10.14
N ILE A 1009 -15.28 -32.67 -10.90
CA ILE A 1009 -16.02 -31.40 -11.01
C ILE A 1009 -17.50 -31.59 -11.40
N LYS A 1010 -17.81 -32.43 -12.40
CA LYS A 1010 -19.21 -32.59 -12.88
C LYS A 1010 -20.17 -33.26 -11.90
N ASN A 1011 -19.70 -33.89 -10.82
CA ASN A 1011 -20.55 -34.62 -9.88
C ASN A 1011 -20.86 -33.87 -8.58
N VAL A 1012 -20.18 -32.76 -8.28
CA VAL A 1012 -20.38 -32.01 -7.01
C VAL A 1012 -21.42 -30.89 -7.16
N PHE A 1013 -21.49 -30.20 -8.31
CA PHE A 1013 -22.31 -28.99 -8.49
C PHE A 1013 -23.78 -29.26 -8.88
N LYS A 1014 -24.54 -29.96 -8.03
CA LYS A 1014 -25.97 -30.27 -8.30
C LYS A 1014 -27.02 -29.48 -7.50
N THR A 1015 -26.69 -28.72 -6.46
CA THR A 1015 -27.69 -28.13 -5.52
C THR A 1015 -27.46 -26.66 -5.14
N SER A 1016 -27.64 -25.74 -6.10
CA SER A 1016 -27.91 -24.31 -5.87
C SER A 1016 -28.84 -23.73 -6.96
N PRO A 1017 -29.66 -22.68 -6.69
CA PRO A 1017 -30.73 -22.26 -7.61
C PRO A 1017 -30.30 -21.35 -8.78
N ILE A 1018 -29.17 -20.65 -8.66
CA ILE A 1018 -28.70 -19.67 -9.65
C ILE A 1018 -28.03 -20.43 -10.81
N LYS A 1019 -28.77 -20.77 -11.88
CA LYS A 1019 -28.26 -21.72 -12.89
C LYS A 1019 -28.48 -21.43 -14.38
N ASN A 1020 -29.06 -20.27 -14.74
CA ASN A 1020 -29.40 -19.96 -16.15
C ASN A 1020 -28.67 -18.73 -16.74
N ILE A 1021 -27.65 -18.18 -16.07
CA ILE A 1021 -26.91 -16.99 -16.55
C ILE A 1021 -25.42 -17.29 -16.82
N GLU A 1022 -24.89 -18.43 -16.35
CA GLU A 1022 -23.45 -18.76 -16.38
C GLU A 1022 -22.88 -19.06 -17.79
N GLU A 1023 -23.72 -19.36 -18.80
CA GLU A 1023 -23.25 -19.70 -20.16
C GLU A 1023 -23.14 -18.49 -21.11
N SER A 1024 -22.27 -17.53 -20.76
CA SER A 1024 -21.53 -16.65 -21.70
C SER A 1024 -20.57 -15.72 -20.90
N ILE A 1025 -19.64 -15.03 -21.59
CA ILE A 1025 -18.82 -13.93 -21.03
C ILE A 1025 -17.56 -14.36 -20.20
N SER A 1026 -16.89 -15.49 -20.51
CA SER A 1026 -15.52 -15.75 -19.99
C SER A 1026 -14.50 -14.71 -20.52
N ILE A 1027 -13.57 -14.31 -19.65
CA ILE A 1027 -12.38 -13.48 -19.94
C ILE A 1027 -11.14 -14.28 -19.58
N ARG A 1028 -10.07 -14.16 -20.39
CA ARG A 1028 -8.76 -14.78 -20.13
C ARG A 1028 -8.07 -14.21 -18.88
N GLY A 1029 -8.57 -14.58 -17.71
CA GLY A 1029 -8.17 -14.06 -16.40
C GLY A 1029 -9.28 -14.16 -15.34
N ALA A 1030 -10.55 -13.95 -15.72
CA ALA A 1030 -11.70 -14.01 -14.80
C ALA A 1030 -11.93 -15.43 -14.26
N ASP A 1031 -11.69 -16.45 -15.09
CA ASP A 1031 -11.71 -17.88 -14.76
C ASP A 1031 -10.98 -18.23 -13.42
N VAL A 1032 -10.03 -17.41 -12.97
CA VAL A 1032 -9.30 -17.61 -11.69
C VAL A 1032 -10.06 -17.01 -10.49
N ILE A 1033 -10.66 -15.83 -10.63
CA ILE A 1033 -11.45 -15.21 -9.54
C ILE A 1033 -12.73 -16.02 -9.30
N GLU A 1034 -13.33 -16.54 -10.38
CA GLU A 1034 -14.46 -17.49 -10.34
C GLU A 1034 -14.18 -18.73 -9.47
N THR A 1035 -12.91 -19.18 -9.38
CA THR A 1035 -12.54 -20.38 -8.62
C THR A 1035 -12.32 -20.18 -7.13
N LEU A 1036 -12.38 -18.95 -6.58
CA LEU A 1036 -12.23 -18.74 -5.14
C LEU A 1036 -13.45 -19.30 -4.37
N PRO A 1037 -13.27 -20.32 -3.50
CA PRO A 1037 -14.42 -20.95 -2.81
C PRO A 1037 -15.12 -20.00 -1.85
N SER A 1038 -14.38 -19.02 -1.31
CA SER A 1038 -14.79 -18.04 -0.30
C SER A 1038 -15.48 -16.78 -0.86
N LEU A 1039 -15.53 -16.58 -2.18
CA LEU A 1039 -15.96 -15.33 -2.83
C LEU A 1039 -16.88 -15.60 -4.03
N HIS A 1040 -17.83 -14.71 -4.30
CA HIS A 1040 -18.63 -14.72 -5.52
C HIS A 1040 -17.78 -14.29 -6.75
N PRO A 1041 -18.06 -14.86 -7.94
CA PRO A 1041 -17.32 -14.52 -9.16
C PRO A 1041 -17.42 -13.04 -9.51
N LEU A 1042 -16.41 -12.52 -10.19
CA LEU A 1042 -16.38 -11.15 -10.72
C LEU A 1042 -17.01 -11.12 -12.11
N ILE A 1043 -18.32 -10.87 -12.16
CA ILE A 1043 -19.11 -10.94 -13.40
C ILE A 1043 -19.00 -9.62 -14.17
N CYS A 1044 -18.83 -9.69 -15.49
CA CYS A 1044 -18.91 -8.51 -16.35
C CYS A 1044 -20.37 -8.10 -16.56
N LEU A 1045 -20.72 -6.87 -16.22
CA LEU A 1045 -22.03 -6.27 -16.47
C LEU A 1045 -22.14 -5.80 -17.93
N HIS A 1046 -21.09 -5.20 -18.47
CA HIS A 1046 -21.05 -4.70 -19.85
C HIS A 1046 -19.62 -4.61 -20.38
N ARG A 1047 -19.39 -5.05 -21.63
CA ARG A 1047 -18.04 -5.12 -22.24
C ARG A 1047 -17.60 -3.94 -23.10
N ASN A 1048 -18.52 -3.08 -23.51
CA ASN A 1048 -18.20 -2.02 -24.47
C ASN A 1048 -18.99 -0.73 -24.16
N VAL A 1049 -18.88 -0.23 -22.92
CA VAL A 1049 -19.47 1.07 -22.59
C VAL A 1049 -18.58 2.16 -23.18
N ARG A 1050 -19.12 3.12 -23.93
CA ARG A 1050 -18.32 4.25 -24.41
C ARG A 1050 -17.90 5.09 -23.21
N GLN A 1051 -16.67 5.60 -23.21
CA GLN A 1051 -16.18 6.42 -22.10
C GLN A 1051 -17.10 7.62 -21.79
N ALA A 1052 -17.59 8.30 -22.83
CA ALA A 1052 -18.48 9.45 -22.71
C ALA A 1052 -19.84 9.15 -22.03
N ASP A 1053 -20.32 7.88 -22.03
CA ASP A 1053 -21.55 7.52 -21.32
C ASP A 1053 -21.29 7.32 -19.82
N VAL A 1054 -20.13 6.76 -19.46
CA VAL A 1054 -19.68 6.64 -18.06
C VAL A 1054 -19.35 8.03 -17.49
N GLU A 1055 -18.72 8.90 -18.27
CA GLU A 1055 -18.43 10.28 -17.85
C GLU A 1055 -19.72 11.06 -17.56
N LYS A 1056 -20.75 10.99 -18.43
CA LYS A 1056 -22.06 11.61 -18.16
C LYS A 1056 -22.73 11.10 -16.87
N MET A 1057 -22.68 9.80 -16.61
CA MET A 1057 -23.18 9.23 -15.36
C MET A 1057 -22.43 9.82 -14.15
N LEU A 1058 -21.09 9.90 -14.23
CA LEU A 1058 -20.27 10.45 -13.15
C LEU A 1058 -20.52 11.95 -12.95
N GLU A 1059 -20.69 12.72 -14.03
CA GLU A 1059 -21.01 14.15 -14.00
C GLU A 1059 -22.36 14.43 -13.33
N TYR A 1060 -23.39 13.65 -13.65
CA TYR A 1060 -24.71 13.75 -13.02
C TYR A 1060 -24.64 13.61 -11.48
N PHE A 1061 -23.84 12.68 -10.96
CA PHE A 1061 -23.63 12.52 -9.52
C PHE A 1061 -22.52 13.43 -8.94
N ALA A 1062 -21.72 14.09 -9.78
CA ALA A 1062 -20.65 14.99 -9.37
C ALA A 1062 -21.10 16.45 -9.20
N ASN A 1063 -22.07 16.90 -10.01
CA ASN A 1063 -22.46 18.30 -10.13
C ASN A 1063 -23.41 18.76 -9.00
N ASN A 1064 -23.35 20.05 -8.66
CA ASN A 1064 -24.04 20.64 -7.51
C ASN A 1064 -25.44 21.19 -7.80
N GLU A 1065 -25.86 21.21 -9.06
CA GLU A 1065 -27.14 21.82 -9.44
C GLU A 1065 -28.29 20.87 -9.14
N ASP A 1066 -29.21 21.30 -8.29
CA ASP A 1066 -30.43 20.58 -7.89
C ASP A 1066 -31.68 21.10 -8.66
N ASN A 1067 -31.46 21.66 -9.85
CA ASN A 1067 -32.47 22.34 -10.70
C ASN A 1067 -32.59 21.74 -12.11
N VAL A 1068 -32.18 20.49 -12.31
CA VAL A 1068 -32.55 19.70 -13.48
C VAL A 1068 -33.57 18.67 -13.03
N GLU A 1069 -34.85 18.95 -13.28
CA GLU A 1069 -35.89 17.92 -13.24
C GLU A 1069 -35.50 16.80 -14.23
N PRO A 1070 -35.82 15.52 -13.93
CA PRO A 1070 -35.56 14.44 -14.88
C PRO A 1070 -36.25 14.80 -16.21
N PRO A 1071 -35.56 14.65 -17.37
CA PRO A 1071 -36.15 15.03 -18.65
C PRO A 1071 -37.44 14.23 -18.85
N GLU A 1072 -38.58 14.94 -18.85
CA GLU A 1072 -39.88 14.30 -19.03
C GLU A 1072 -39.87 13.54 -20.36
N THR A 1073 -40.54 12.38 -20.37
CA THR A 1073 -40.65 11.56 -21.58
C THR A 1073 -41.53 12.28 -22.60
N ILE A 1074 -40.88 13.07 -23.47
CA ILE A 1074 -41.51 13.90 -24.50
C ILE A 1074 -42.59 13.09 -25.21
N SER A 1075 -43.84 13.53 -25.08
CA SER A 1075 -44.96 12.82 -25.67
C SER A 1075 -44.91 12.93 -27.20
N ASN A 1076 -45.42 11.91 -27.89
CA ASN A 1076 -45.40 11.87 -29.36
C ASN A 1076 -46.16 13.03 -30.04
N GLU A 1077 -46.92 13.85 -29.30
CA GLU A 1077 -47.61 15.03 -29.84
C GLU A 1077 -46.68 16.24 -30.06
N GLU A 1078 -45.60 16.40 -29.28
CA GLU A 1078 -44.68 17.55 -29.44
C GLU A 1078 -43.71 17.38 -30.63
N LEU A 1079 -43.34 16.13 -30.93
CA LEU A 1079 -42.61 15.76 -32.15
C LEU A 1079 -43.41 16.05 -33.43
N LEU A 1080 -44.74 16.13 -33.35
CA LEU A 1080 -45.59 16.50 -34.48
C LEU A 1080 -45.73 18.03 -34.66
N ARG A 1081 -45.63 18.82 -33.59
CA ARG A 1081 -45.64 20.29 -33.68
C ARG A 1081 -44.34 20.85 -34.26
N THR A 1082 -43.20 20.38 -33.77
CA THR A 1082 -41.87 20.85 -34.19
C THR A 1082 -41.56 20.60 -35.67
N ASN A 1083 -42.21 19.62 -36.32
CA ASN A 1083 -42.06 19.35 -37.75
C ASN A 1083 -42.87 20.32 -38.66
N PHE A 1084 -43.79 21.13 -38.14
CA PHE A 1084 -44.58 22.07 -38.96
C PHE A 1084 -43.90 23.43 -39.12
N ASP A 1085 -43.29 23.99 -38.07
CA ASP A 1085 -42.65 25.31 -38.13
C ASP A 1085 -41.38 25.30 -39.01
N LEU A 1086 -40.63 24.20 -39.04
CA LEU A 1086 -39.39 24.03 -39.82
C LEU A 1086 -39.60 24.08 -41.35
N MET A 1087 -40.85 23.96 -41.84
CA MET A 1087 -41.19 24.13 -43.26
C MET A 1087 -41.45 25.59 -43.67
N SER A 1088 -41.47 26.54 -42.71
CA SER A 1088 -41.93 27.92 -42.96
C SER A 1088 -40.85 28.98 -43.21
N GLN A 1089 -39.57 28.66 -43.00
CA GLN A 1089 -38.46 29.65 -42.99
C GLN A 1089 -37.39 29.43 -44.07
N VAL A 1090 -37.75 28.86 -45.23
CA VAL A 1090 -36.83 28.71 -46.39
C VAL A 1090 -37.36 29.50 -47.60
N SER A 1091 -37.63 30.80 -47.41
CA SER A 1091 -38.02 31.71 -48.51
C SER A 1091 -37.93 33.22 -48.18
N VAL A 1092 -36.73 33.72 -47.85
CA VAL A 1092 -36.27 35.10 -48.13
C VAL A 1092 -34.79 35.04 -48.48
#